data_AF-A0A5E4LRB4-F1
#
_entry.id   AF-A0A5E4LRB4-F1
#
_cell.length_a   1.000
_cell.length_b   1.000
_cell.length_c   1.000
_cell.angle_alpha   90.00
_cell.angle_beta   90.00
_cell.angle_gamma   90.00
#
_symmetry.space_group_name_H-M   'P 1'
#
loop_
_entity.id
_entity.type
_entity.pdbx_description
1 polymer ?
#
loop_
_entity_poly.entity_id
_entity_poly.type
_entity_poly.pdbx_seq_one_letter_code
_entity_poly.pdbx_strand_id
1 'polypeptide(L)'
;MRLFLLLTVAVLLVGFGCIIPGSCGGQVCGSDWKTYGDKCQAEAAGIGVLKEGECGLKCTDNPSGSDLYTAGLVNYKGLSYSDYCQGDKVVKYTCRNGELQSEVKDCTNGVCSNGACVAAPCSDSDNGKDQYTKGTATKSTSTSTDSCSGSDKVVEYYCSANGILSETMTCPSGFACSDGACTASTCTDSESGHDVWVAGTVKKENKNYVDFCSSSGQVTEYYCSNGVVVSTNLNCPSGYECNSGLCVKKGCFDDDAGANRYIKGTVTKGDQIYTDYCSDSSTVKEYYCSLDSVYWSYLECSSYSCSDGRCLDSDVCEDSDGGQDKYEQGTTTKGSDEVTDYCKDSDTVREYFCNANDNIDYNNMDCPSDYECDNGECVSTGSPTCSDSDGGADIYIKGHLQTESSDYYDSCVDASNLLEYYCSGTSQAHNNYACPSGYECSDGACILSGVPPSCTDSDGGNDIYVKGHLVTESTEVYDSCVDSSTILEYWCTGTSETHNTYSCGSGYTCVDGACKEECSDSDGGLAYTTLGTVTYGSSSYTDSCASGTVLKEQYCNAGVPDSVSHTCTAPYPLCSGGKCTMLVLPTTCSDSDGGQDYGTFGTVTRTIGGIPTEYDDVCTSSTMLREYYCSGTSVMNISHSCGVLGCSSGKCGIIVIPTSCSDSDGGDAPFTAGTVTRTFGGIPSYFDDNCLSVNSVLEYYCSGSSVLNATHTCLMGCSSDRCNPIIIPPGPFP
;
A
#
# COMPACT_ATOMS: atom_id res chain seq x y z
N MET A 1 117.88 16.22 18.67
CA MET A 1 118.40 15.67 17.40
C MET A 1 117.94 16.61 16.29
N ARG A 2 118.82 17.50 15.81
CA ARG A 2 119.53 17.40 14.51
C ARG A 2 118.54 17.33 13.35
N LEU A 3 118.56 18.10 12.26
CA LEU A 3 119.46 19.07 11.61
C LEU A 3 118.77 19.24 10.22
N PHE A 4 118.61 20.38 9.54
CA PHE A 4 119.61 21.07 8.72
C PHE A 4 118.86 22.05 7.77
N LEU A 5 119.40 23.29 7.63
CA LEU A 5 119.64 24.08 6.39
C LEU A 5 118.46 24.49 5.44
N LEU A 6 118.42 25.63 4.73
CA LEU A 6 119.39 26.63 4.22
C LEU A 6 118.62 27.96 3.89
N LEU A 7 119.25 29.13 4.16
CA LEU A 7 119.43 30.38 3.32
C LEU A 7 118.29 30.91 2.41
N THR A 8 118.06 32.21 2.12
CA THR A 8 118.71 33.54 2.28
C THR A 8 117.73 34.61 1.71
N VAL A 9 117.39 35.73 2.40
CA VAL A 9 117.92 37.12 2.33
C VAL A 9 117.18 38.12 1.39
N ALA A 10 116.67 39.21 2.02
CA ALA A 10 116.57 40.63 1.58
C ALA A 10 115.53 41.06 0.51
N VAL A 11 114.95 42.27 0.42
CA VAL A 11 114.93 43.55 1.21
C VAL A 11 113.96 44.53 0.47
N LEU A 12 113.29 45.43 1.22
CA LEU A 12 112.77 46.80 0.90
C LEU A 12 111.44 47.09 0.12
N LEU A 13 110.70 48.05 0.72
CA LEU A 13 110.00 49.25 0.17
C LEU A 13 108.47 49.24 -0.14
N VAL A 14 107.78 50.09 0.66
CA VAL A 14 106.60 50.99 0.44
C VAL A 14 105.36 50.53 -0.33
N GLY A 15 104.20 50.93 0.20
CA GLY A 15 103.08 51.37 -0.64
C GLY A 15 101.69 51.22 -0.02
N PHE A 16 101.15 52.31 0.52
CA PHE A 16 99.70 52.54 0.49
C PHE A 16 99.21 52.51 -0.97
N GLY A 17 98.03 51.93 -1.20
CA GLY A 17 97.29 51.94 -2.47
C GLY A 17 96.37 50.72 -2.48
N CYS A 18 95.09 50.81 -2.11
CA CYS A 18 94.01 51.56 -2.73
C CYS A 18 93.87 51.28 -4.26
N ILE A 19 92.75 50.62 -4.58
CA ILE A 19 91.96 50.62 -5.82
C ILE A 19 92.49 49.78 -7.00
N ILE A 20 91.72 48.75 -7.39
CA ILE A 20 91.10 48.73 -8.72
C ILE A 20 89.57 48.55 -8.54
N PRO A 21 88.74 49.36 -9.22
CA PRO A 21 87.34 49.55 -8.89
C PRO A 21 86.47 48.52 -9.61
N GLY A 22 85.89 47.58 -8.86
CA GLY A 22 84.70 46.89 -9.30
C GLY A 22 83.53 47.86 -9.21
N SER A 23 83.02 48.29 -10.35
CA SER A 23 81.84 49.14 -10.54
C SER A 23 80.81 49.06 -9.40
N CYS A 24 80.89 49.98 -8.44
CA CYS A 24 79.81 50.24 -7.48
C CYS A 24 78.76 51.10 -8.17
N GLY A 25 78.09 50.51 -9.16
CA GLY A 25 77.06 51.15 -9.97
C GLY A 25 75.74 50.42 -9.79
N GLY A 26 74.71 51.16 -9.38
CA GLY A 26 73.36 50.66 -9.17
C GLY A 26 73.03 50.58 -7.68
N GLN A 27 71.83 51.04 -7.31
CA GLN A 27 71.31 50.88 -5.96
C GLN A 27 71.29 49.41 -5.56
N VAL A 28 71.47 49.12 -4.28
CA VAL A 28 71.40 47.77 -3.73
C VAL A 28 70.51 47.73 -2.49
N CYS A 29 69.91 46.57 -2.23
CA CYS A 29 69.17 46.33 -1.01
C CYS A 29 70.09 45.65 0.00
N GLY A 30 70.34 46.30 1.14
CA GLY A 30 71.12 45.73 2.23
C GLY A 30 70.35 44.62 2.97
N SER A 31 71.07 43.76 3.69
CA SER A 31 70.52 42.71 4.56
C SER A 31 69.71 43.26 5.72
N ASP A 32 69.78 44.57 5.97
CA ASP A 32 68.95 45.34 6.90
C ASP A 32 67.69 45.94 6.23
N TRP A 33 67.43 45.61 4.96
CA TRP A 33 66.32 46.11 4.15
C TRP A 33 66.35 47.62 3.89
N LYS A 34 67.54 48.24 3.95
CA LYS A 34 67.76 49.63 3.53
C LYS A 34 68.34 49.68 2.13
N THR A 35 67.82 50.58 1.29
CA THR A 35 68.40 50.86 -0.02
C THR A 35 69.68 51.67 0.17
N TYR A 36 70.79 51.16 -0.33
CA TYR A 36 72.07 51.86 -0.43
C TYR A 36 72.27 52.30 -1.88
N GLY A 37 72.94 53.45 -2.06
CA GLY A 37 73.20 54.01 -3.39
C GLY A 37 74.05 53.08 -4.26
N ASP A 38 74.88 52.25 -3.63
CA ASP A 38 75.66 51.20 -4.25
C ASP A 38 76.11 50.14 -3.21
N LYS A 39 76.71 49.05 -3.71
CA LYS A 39 77.28 47.97 -2.89
C LYS A 39 78.37 48.45 -1.93
N CYS A 40 79.17 49.44 -2.34
CA CYS A 40 80.24 50.00 -1.51
C CYS A 40 79.67 50.72 -0.27
N GLN A 41 78.54 51.42 -0.40
CA GLN A 41 77.85 52.07 0.71
C GLN A 41 77.28 51.06 1.71
N ALA A 42 76.76 49.92 1.25
CA ALA A 42 76.29 48.85 2.14
C ALA A 42 77.45 48.22 2.93
N GLU A 43 78.55 47.90 2.26
CA GLU A 43 79.76 47.34 2.89
C GLU A 43 80.42 48.31 3.88
N ALA A 44 80.46 49.61 3.56
CA ALA A 44 80.95 50.65 4.48
C ALA A 44 80.09 50.78 5.75
N ALA A 45 78.80 50.42 5.67
CA ALA A 45 77.89 50.34 6.82
C ALA A 45 77.97 48.99 7.56
N GLY A 46 78.80 48.05 7.10
CA GLY A 46 78.90 46.70 7.65
C GLY A 46 77.70 45.80 7.32
N ILE A 47 76.92 46.16 6.30
CA ILE A 47 75.68 45.50 5.92
C ILE A 47 75.91 44.70 4.63
N GLY A 48 75.57 43.40 4.65
CA GLY A 48 75.69 42.55 3.45
C GLY A 48 74.66 42.94 2.39
N VAL A 49 74.96 42.77 1.11
CA VAL A 49 73.99 43.04 0.04
C VAL A 49 73.09 41.81 -0.16
N LEU A 50 71.78 42.03 -0.08
CA LEU A 50 70.75 41.01 -0.26
C LEU A 50 70.39 40.82 -1.73
N LYS A 51 70.25 41.93 -2.49
CA LYS A 51 70.06 41.93 -3.95
C LYS A 51 70.46 43.27 -4.57
N GLU A 52 70.73 43.25 -5.87
CA GLU A 52 70.85 44.47 -6.68
C GLU A 52 69.47 45.14 -6.90
N GLY A 53 69.45 46.47 -6.96
CA GLY A 53 68.24 47.30 -7.01
C GLY A 53 67.77 47.84 -5.64
N GLU A 54 66.79 48.74 -5.64
CA GLU A 54 66.18 49.22 -4.39
C GLU A 54 65.55 48.08 -3.59
N CYS A 55 65.52 48.21 -2.26
CA CYS A 55 64.64 47.38 -1.45
C CYS A 55 63.18 47.66 -1.87
N GLY A 56 62.53 46.65 -2.46
CA GLY A 56 61.11 46.70 -2.83
C GLY A 56 60.23 46.96 -1.60
N LEU A 57 59.06 47.58 -1.83
CA LEU A 57 58.14 48.10 -0.81
C LEU A 57 58.04 47.22 0.44
N LYS A 58 58.20 47.89 1.60
CA LYS A 58 58.37 47.37 2.97
C LYS A 58 57.31 46.38 3.46
N CYS A 59 56.18 46.28 2.79
CA CYS A 59 55.04 45.49 3.22
C CYS A 59 54.27 45.08 1.98
N THR A 60 54.06 43.77 1.78
CA THR A 60 53.22 43.23 0.70
C THR A 60 52.09 42.42 1.30
N ASP A 61 50.86 42.72 0.90
CA ASP A 61 49.60 42.15 1.41
C ASP A 61 48.92 41.37 0.28
N ASN A 62 48.56 40.11 0.53
CA ASN A 62 47.90 39.24 -0.44
C ASN A 62 46.76 38.43 0.22
N PRO A 63 45.48 38.64 -0.18
CA PRO A 63 45.00 39.63 -1.14
C PRO A 63 45.10 41.06 -0.57
N SER A 64 45.38 42.04 -1.44
CA SER A 64 45.56 43.42 -1.01
C SER A 64 44.25 44.05 -0.48
N GLY A 65 44.22 44.44 0.79
CA GLY A 65 43.11 45.20 1.37
C GLY A 65 42.46 44.57 2.61
N SER A 66 41.36 45.17 3.07
CA SER A 66 40.66 44.78 4.31
C SER A 66 39.51 43.81 4.08
N ASP A 67 39.59 42.93 3.08
CA ASP A 67 38.56 41.92 2.86
C ASP A 67 38.58 40.92 4.03
N LEU A 68 37.41 40.75 4.64
CA LEU A 68 37.21 39.90 5.81
C LEU A 68 36.82 38.47 5.43
N TYR A 69 36.44 38.20 4.19
CA TYR A 69 35.98 36.88 3.74
C TYR A 69 37.07 36.05 3.06
N THR A 70 38.27 36.61 2.92
CA THR A 70 39.43 35.94 2.34
C THR A 70 40.61 36.03 3.31
N ALA A 71 41.17 34.89 3.69
CA ALA A 71 42.35 34.83 4.56
C ALA A 71 43.56 35.42 3.83
N GLY A 72 44.22 36.37 4.45
CA GLY A 72 45.35 37.11 3.90
C GLY A 72 46.69 36.79 4.55
N LEU A 73 47.74 37.09 3.80
CA LEU A 73 49.13 36.93 4.19
C LEU A 73 49.89 38.24 3.93
N VAL A 74 50.40 38.84 5.01
CA VAL A 74 51.26 40.01 4.94
C VAL A 74 52.73 39.62 5.14
N ASN A 75 53.59 40.03 4.21
CA ASN A 75 55.04 39.94 4.39
C ASN A 75 55.60 41.32 4.75
N TYR A 76 56.21 41.44 5.94
CA TYR A 76 56.81 42.67 6.45
C TYR A 76 58.21 42.39 6.99
N LYS A 77 59.23 43.04 6.43
CA LYS A 77 60.65 42.89 6.83
C LYS A 77 61.15 41.43 6.92
N GLY A 78 60.70 40.56 6.02
CA GLY A 78 61.11 39.14 5.97
C GLY A 78 60.38 38.22 6.94
N LEU A 79 59.38 38.71 7.66
CA LEU A 79 58.46 37.90 8.47
C LEU A 79 57.08 37.87 7.82
N SER A 80 56.40 36.74 7.95
CA SER A 80 55.05 36.52 7.43
C SER A 80 54.01 36.57 8.56
N TYR A 81 52.93 37.30 8.34
CA TYR A 81 51.81 37.49 9.25
C TYR A 81 50.54 37.05 8.54
N SER A 82 49.96 35.94 8.98
CA SER A 82 48.69 35.43 8.46
C SER A 82 47.54 35.97 9.31
N ASP A 83 46.42 36.28 8.66
CA ASP A 83 45.16 36.53 9.37
C ASP A 83 44.80 35.33 10.23
N TYR A 84 44.20 35.57 11.40
CA TYR A 84 43.80 34.50 12.32
C TYR A 84 42.55 34.84 13.11
N CYS A 85 41.95 33.81 13.72
CA CYS A 85 40.73 33.95 14.48
C CYS A 85 40.99 34.17 15.97
N GLN A 86 40.29 35.14 16.56
CA GLN A 86 40.22 35.38 17.99
C GLN A 86 38.74 35.26 18.43
N GLY A 87 38.28 34.03 18.67
CA GLY A 87 36.86 33.73 18.76
C GLY A 87 36.16 33.96 17.42
N ASP A 88 34.98 34.60 17.43
CA ASP A 88 34.20 34.93 16.22
C ASP A 88 34.69 36.19 15.48
N LYS A 89 35.86 36.71 15.85
CA LYS A 89 36.47 37.92 15.27
C LYS A 89 37.69 37.57 14.46
N VAL A 90 37.85 38.21 13.30
CA VAL A 90 39.07 38.13 12.48
C VAL A 90 40.07 39.17 12.98
N VAL A 91 41.29 38.73 13.26
CA VAL A 91 42.44 39.61 13.42
C VAL A 91 43.12 39.73 12.05
N LYS A 92 42.87 40.87 11.38
CA LYS A 92 43.34 41.15 10.02
C LYS A 92 44.68 41.88 10.05
N TYR A 93 45.68 41.35 9.35
CA TYR A 93 46.93 42.06 9.05
C TYR A 93 46.83 42.74 7.69
N THR A 94 47.24 44.01 7.59
CA THR A 94 47.26 44.74 6.31
C THR A 94 48.51 45.61 6.18
N CYS A 95 48.84 45.99 4.95
CA CYS A 95 49.90 46.94 4.66
C CYS A 95 49.34 48.34 4.40
N ARG A 96 49.66 49.32 5.24
CA ARG A 96 49.28 50.72 5.03
C ARG A 96 50.51 51.62 5.05
N ASN A 97 50.71 52.40 3.98
CA ASN A 97 51.88 53.28 3.81
C ASN A 97 53.24 52.58 4.00
N GLY A 98 53.32 51.28 3.69
CA GLY A 98 54.54 50.48 3.86
C GLY A 98 54.81 50.01 5.29
N GLU A 99 53.85 50.09 6.19
CA GLU A 99 53.92 49.56 7.56
C GLU A 99 52.86 48.47 7.79
N LEU A 100 53.22 47.48 8.62
CA LEU A 100 52.29 46.45 9.09
C LEU A 100 51.25 47.09 10.01
N GLN A 101 49.98 46.79 9.77
CA GLN A 101 48.86 47.16 10.62
C GLN A 101 48.09 45.90 11.02
N SER A 102 47.44 45.93 12.18
CA SER A 102 46.53 44.88 12.63
C SER A 102 45.22 45.49 13.15
N GLU A 103 44.09 44.92 12.76
CA GLU A 103 42.77 45.31 13.26
C GLU A 103 41.91 44.09 13.61
N VAL A 104 41.06 44.22 14.64
CA VAL A 104 40.10 43.19 15.03
C VAL A 104 38.73 43.56 14.46
N LYS A 105 38.10 42.64 13.73
CA LYS A 105 36.81 42.87 13.05
C LYS A 105 35.83 41.75 13.37
N ASP A 106 34.58 42.14 13.65
CA ASP A 106 33.49 41.22 13.93
C ASP A 106 32.95 40.61 12.62
N CYS A 107 32.72 39.29 12.60
CA CYS A 107 32.01 38.63 11.50
C CYS A 107 30.50 38.80 11.69
N THR A 108 29.93 39.90 11.19
CA THR A 108 28.50 40.27 11.42
C THR A 108 27.49 39.22 10.94
N ASN A 109 27.86 38.34 9.98
CA ASN A 109 26.98 37.30 9.40
C ASN A 109 27.68 35.92 9.32
N GLY A 110 28.60 35.61 10.23
CA GLY A 110 29.42 34.41 10.12
C GLY A 110 30.24 34.08 11.36
N VAL A 111 31.08 33.06 11.26
CA VAL A 111 32.10 32.74 12.26
C VAL A 111 33.49 32.95 11.64
N CYS A 112 34.49 33.22 12.46
CA CYS A 112 35.86 33.23 11.96
C CYS A 112 36.36 31.78 11.84
N SER A 113 36.79 31.39 10.65
CA SER A 113 37.51 30.12 10.41
C SER A 113 38.73 30.39 9.54
N ASN A 114 39.88 29.83 9.92
CA ASN A 114 41.16 29.96 9.22
C ASN A 114 41.56 31.42 8.85
N GLY A 115 41.27 32.38 9.72
CA GLY A 115 41.62 33.79 9.50
C GLY A 115 40.68 34.56 8.57
N ALA A 116 39.51 34.01 8.24
CA ALA A 116 38.47 34.67 7.45
C ALA A 116 37.09 34.49 8.07
N CYS A 117 36.18 35.43 7.82
CA CYS A 117 34.77 35.27 8.08
C CYS A 117 34.20 34.28 7.06
N VAL A 118 33.67 33.16 7.54
CA VAL A 118 32.89 32.21 6.75
C VAL A 118 31.44 32.27 7.19
N ALA A 119 30.51 31.99 6.28
CA ALA A 119 29.10 31.85 6.64
C ALA A 119 28.99 30.83 7.77
N ALA A 120 28.33 31.18 8.87
CA ALA A 120 28.17 30.26 9.98
C ALA A 120 27.39 29.03 9.50
N PRO A 121 27.95 27.81 9.61
CA PRO A 121 27.18 26.62 9.33
C PRO A 121 25.99 26.60 10.29
N CYS A 122 24.80 26.35 9.76
CA CYS A 122 23.64 26.09 10.60
C CYS A 122 23.83 24.68 11.19
N SER A 123 23.68 24.55 12.51
CA SER A 123 23.72 23.26 13.20
C SER A 123 22.33 22.89 13.69
N ASP A 124 21.93 21.65 13.46
CA ASP A 124 20.66 21.08 13.91
C ASP A 124 20.90 19.99 14.95
N SER A 125 20.08 19.93 16.01
CA SER A 125 20.33 18.97 17.10
C SER A 125 19.66 17.60 16.91
N ASP A 126 18.80 17.46 15.90
CA ASP A 126 18.05 16.25 15.54
C ASP A 126 18.37 15.77 14.10
N ASN A 127 19.41 16.35 13.49
CA ASN A 127 19.86 16.07 12.13
C ASN A 127 18.85 16.40 11.02
N GLY A 128 17.98 17.38 11.21
CA GLY A 128 17.23 18.02 10.12
C GLY A 128 15.75 18.07 10.37
N LYS A 129 14.95 17.33 9.59
CA LYS A 129 13.49 17.25 9.79
C LYS A 129 13.16 15.94 10.50
N ASP A 130 13.20 15.91 11.82
CA ASP A 130 12.82 14.77 12.66
C ASP A 130 11.66 15.13 13.60
N GLN A 131 10.43 14.86 13.15
CA GLN A 131 9.22 15.12 13.94
C GLN A 131 9.12 14.31 15.26
N TYR A 132 9.98 13.31 15.50
CA TYR A 132 9.90 12.45 16.70
C TYR A 132 10.86 12.88 17.81
N THR A 133 11.84 13.72 17.50
CA THR A 133 12.86 14.19 18.43
C THR A 133 12.80 15.70 18.48
N LYS A 134 12.70 16.30 19.67
CA LYS A 134 12.72 17.77 19.78
C LYS A 134 14.12 18.30 19.43
N GLY A 135 14.23 19.00 18.32
CA GLY A 135 15.41 19.66 17.80
C GLY A 135 15.53 21.15 18.10
N THR A 136 16.68 21.70 17.75
CA THR A 136 17.02 23.12 17.83
C THR A 136 18.02 23.49 16.74
N ALA A 137 17.52 24.11 15.68
CA ALA A 137 18.34 24.72 14.65
C ALA A 137 19.00 26.01 15.15
N THR A 138 20.32 26.10 14.96
CA THR A 138 21.16 27.23 15.41
C THR A 138 22.01 27.76 14.26
N LYS A 139 21.96 29.07 14.00
CA LYS A 139 22.85 29.77 13.07
C LYS A 139 23.35 31.07 13.70
N SER A 140 24.67 31.16 13.92
CA SER A 140 25.30 32.26 14.67
C SER A 140 24.65 32.48 16.04
N THR A 141 23.89 33.55 16.25
CA THR A 141 23.18 33.85 17.51
C THR A 141 21.68 33.56 17.45
N SER A 142 21.16 33.16 16.29
CA SER A 142 19.74 32.85 16.11
C SER A 142 19.52 31.37 16.37
N THR A 143 18.62 31.07 17.31
CA THR A 143 18.19 29.70 17.63
C THR A 143 16.69 29.60 17.39
N SER A 144 16.23 28.46 16.89
CA SER A 144 14.81 28.11 16.83
C SER A 144 14.66 26.65 17.22
N THR A 145 13.64 26.36 18.02
CA THR A 145 13.44 25.07 18.68
C THR A 145 12.06 24.57 18.31
N ASP A 146 11.94 23.28 18.07
CA ASP A 146 10.67 22.69 17.66
C ASP A 146 9.60 22.91 18.70
N SER A 147 8.38 23.08 18.19
CA SER A 147 7.26 23.49 19.02
C SER A 147 5.96 22.94 18.47
N CYS A 148 4.98 22.75 19.33
CA CYS A 148 3.66 22.33 18.90
C CYS A 148 2.85 23.55 18.44
N SER A 149 2.40 23.59 17.18
CA SER A 149 1.37 24.55 16.73
C SER A 149 -0.05 23.98 16.79
N GLY A 150 -0.20 22.79 17.35
CA GLY A 150 -1.43 22.04 17.52
C GLY A 150 -1.13 20.77 18.31
N SER A 151 -2.17 20.03 18.63
CA SER A 151 -2.07 18.76 19.34
C SER A 151 -1.50 17.61 18.49
N ASP A 152 -1.55 17.76 17.17
CA ASP A 152 -1.07 16.80 16.17
C ASP A 152 -0.06 17.43 15.21
N LYS A 153 0.44 18.65 15.50
CA LYS A 153 1.32 19.40 14.59
C LYS A 153 2.58 19.89 15.27
N VAL A 154 3.72 19.43 14.78
CA VAL A 154 5.05 19.92 15.12
C VAL A 154 5.44 20.99 14.12
N VAL A 155 5.81 22.17 14.61
CA VAL A 155 6.58 23.15 13.85
C VAL A 155 8.02 22.78 14.02
N GLU A 156 8.56 22.18 12.98
CA GLU A 156 9.94 21.77 12.86
C GLU A 156 10.80 22.93 12.39
N TYR A 157 11.90 23.19 13.07
CA TYR A 157 12.93 24.15 12.69
C TYR A 157 14.19 23.41 12.29
N TYR A 158 14.58 23.54 11.02
CA TYR A 158 15.69 22.79 10.49
C TYR A 158 16.72 23.64 9.75
N CYS A 159 17.93 23.11 9.64
CA CYS A 159 19.04 23.76 8.96
C CYS A 159 19.05 23.56 7.43
N SER A 160 19.20 24.67 6.70
CA SER A 160 19.38 24.71 5.24
C SER A 160 20.62 25.52 4.86
N ALA A 161 21.13 25.32 3.64
CA ALA A 161 22.23 26.11 3.05
C ALA A 161 22.03 27.64 3.18
N ASN A 162 20.77 28.10 3.20
CA ASN A 162 20.42 29.52 3.29
C ASN A 162 20.08 30.01 4.71
N GLY A 163 19.90 29.15 5.72
CA GLY A 163 19.48 29.58 7.06
C GLY A 163 18.68 28.53 7.85
N ILE A 164 18.12 28.97 8.98
CA ILE A 164 17.09 28.21 9.70
C ILE A 164 15.79 28.36 8.91
N LEU A 165 15.18 27.26 8.52
CA LEU A 165 13.86 27.19 7.92
C LEU A 165 12.90 26.50 8.90
N SER A 166 11.60 26.59 8.62
CA SER A 166 10.60 25.88 9.39
C SER A 166 9.54 25.24 8.52
N GLU A 167 9.03 24.09 8.94
CA GLU A 167 7.91 23.39 8.31
C GLU A 167 6.94 22.88 9.38
N THR A 168 5.65 22.80 9.06
CA THR A 168 4.65 22.23 9.98
C THR A 168 4.33 20.82 9.54
N MET A 169 4.71 19.83 10.35
CA MET A 169 4.49 18.41 10.12
C MET A 169 3.36 17.89 11.01
N THR A 170 2.59 16.92 10.51
CA THR A 170 1.50 16.28 11.24
C THR A 170 1.97 14.95 11.83
N CYS A 171 1.75 14.75 13.14
CA CYS A 171 2.10 13.51 13.83
C CYS A 171 1.34 12.30 13.25
N PRO A 172 2.00 11.14 13.07
CA PRO A 172 1.35 9.91 12.63
C PRO A 172 0.31 9.39 13.63
N SER A 173 -0.56 8.48 13.17
CA SER A 173 -1.57 7.83 14.01
C SER A 173 -0.94 7.18 15.25
N GLY A 174 -1.55 7.40 16.42
CA GLY A 174 -1.04 6.93 17.72
C GLY A 174 -0.05 7.89 18.43
N PHE A 175 0.36 8.99 17.79
CA PHE A 175 1.27 9.98 18.36
C PHE A 175 0.59 11.35 18.47
N ALA A 176 0.96 12.12 19.50
CA ALA A 176 0.51 13.49 19.70
C ALA A 176 1.73 14.40 19.90
N CYS A 177 1.62 15.64 19.43
CA CYS A 177 2.67 16.63 19.66
C CYS A 177 2.72 16.97 21.16
N SER A 178 3.85 16.67 21.78
CA SER A 178 4.14 17.00 23.17
C SER A 178 5.57 17.53 23.24
N ASP A 179 5.72 18.72 23.83
CA ASP A 179 7.00 19.42 23.97
C ASP A 179 7.79 19.62 22.65
N GLY A 180 7.09 19.78 21.52
CA GLY A 180 7.74 20.01 20.22
C GLY A 180 8.17 18.74 19.49
N ALA A 181 7.73 17.56 19.93
CA ALA A 181 7.96 16.30 19.23
C ALA A 181 6.71 15.41 19.24
N CYS A 182 6.60 14.51 18.27
CA CYS A 182 5.56 13.49 18.22
C CYS A 182 5.87 12.38 19.22
N THR A 183 5.08 12.31 20.29
CA THR A 183 5.24 11.31 21.36
C THR A 183 4.03 10.37 21.39
N ALA A 184 4.26 9.09 21.72
CA ALA A 184 3.19 8.10 21.78
C ALA A 184 2.09 8.53 22.78
N SER A 185 0.86 8.64 22.28
CA SER A 185 -0.30 9.10 23.04
C SER A 185 -0.84 8.01 23.97
N THR A 186 -1.17 8.34 25.22
CA THR A 186 -1.76 7.42 26.24
C THR A 186 -3.27 7.17 26.07
N CYS A 187 -3.81 7.58 24.93
CA CYS A 187 -5.19 7.39 24.53
C CYS A 187 -5.15 6.65 23.19
N THR A 188 -5.60 5.40 23.22
CA THR A 188 -5.61 4.51 22.05
C THR A 188 -7.06 4.22 21.69
N ASP A 189 -7.39 4.47 20.44
CA ASP A 189 -8.70 4.22 19.86
C ASP A 189 -8.64 2.92 19.05
N SER A 190 -9.66 2.07 19.15
CA SER A 190 -9.74 0.85 18.33
C SER A 190 -9.97 1.17 16.85
N GLU A 191 -10.38 2.40 16.56
CA GLU A 191 -10.70 2.90 15.24
C GLU A 191 -10.18 4.31 15.01
N SER A 192 -9.78 4.62 13.78
CA SER A 192 -9.21 5.93 13.45
C SER A 192 -10.32 6.94 13.15
N GLY A 193 -10.97 7.50 14.17
CA GLY A 193 -11.91 8.62 13.98
C GLY A 193 -13.28 8.42 14.62
N HIS A 194 -14.35 8.65 13.85
CA HIS A 194 -15.74 8.40 14.27
C HIS A 194 -16.39 7.56 13.19
N ASP A 195 -16.58 6.26 13.43
CA ASP A 195 -17.18 5.34 12.46
C ASP A 195 -18.44 4.69 13.04
N VAL A 196 -19.58 5.20 12.61
CA VAL A 196 -20.88 4.70 13.07
C VAL A 196 -21.17 3.25 12.65
N TRP A 197 -20.33 2.61 11.83
CA TRP A 197 -20.52 1.23 11.36
C TRP A 197 -19.79 0.19 12.19
N VAL A 198 -18.87 0.61 13.07
CA VAL A 198 -18.09 -0.24 13.96
C VAL A 198 -18.42 0.14 15.40
N ALA A 199 -18.41 -0.82 16.33
CA ALA A 199 -18.57 -0.52 17.75
C ALA A 199 -17.19 -0.40 18.40
N GLY A 200 -16.76 0.84 18.60
CA GLY A 200 -15.43 1.18 19.05
C GLY A 200 -15.20 1.17 20.55
N THR A 201 -13.92 1.20 20.89
CA THR A 201 -13.42 1.26 22.26
C THR A 201 -12.20 2.17 22.35
N VAL A 202 -12.36 3.28 23.07
CA VAL A 202 -11.26 4.13 23.49
C VAL A 202 -10.73 3.69 24.84
N LYS A 203 -9.42 3.45 24.91
CA LYS A 203 -8.70 3.21 26.16
C LYS A 203 -7.90 4.44 26.54
N LYS A 204 -8.13 4.95 27.75
CA LYS A 204 -7.28 5.97 28.39
C LYS A 204 -6.99 5.54 29.82
N GLU A 205 -5.70 5.42 30.13
CA GLU A 205 -5.22 4.87 31.41
C GLU A 205 -5.79 3.45 31.68
N ASN A 206 -6.66 3.29 32.69
CA ASN A 206 -7.31 2.04 33.10
C ASN A 206 -8.84 2.03 32.88
N LYS A 207 -9.35 2.91 32.01
CA LYS A 207 -10.78 2.99 31.69
C LYS A 207 -11.02 2.78 30.21
N ASN A 208 -12.04 1.98 29.92
CA ASN A 208 -12.56 1.74 28.59
C ASN A 208 -13.82 2.56 28.40
N TYR A 209 -13.90 3.26 27.27
CA TYR A 209 -15.07 3.99 26.81
C TYR A 209 -15.50 3.30 25.52
N VAL A 210 -16.69 2.70 25.54
CA VAL A 210 -17.20 1.88 24.44
C VAL A 210 -18.38 2.60 23.83
N ASP A 211 -18.49 2.56 22.51
CA ASP A 211 -19.61 3.16 21.79
C ASP A 211 -20.92 2.54 22.22
N PHE A 212 -21.96 3.36 22.29
CA PHE A 212 -23.26 2.89 22.74
C PHE A 212 -24.41 3.64 22.09
N CYS A 213 -25.56 2.99 22.03
CA CYS A 213 -26.76 3.60 21.50
C CYS A 213 -27.42 4.52 22.53
N SER A 214 -27.39 5.83 22.26
CA SER A 214 -28.15 6.81 23.04
C SER A 214 -29.64 6.85 22.67
N SER A 215 -29.97 6.41 21.45
CA SER A 215 -31.34 6.11 21.01
C SER A 215 -31.33 5.12 19.84
N SER A 216 -32.50 4.65 19.40
CA SER A 216 -32.61 3.72 18.27
C SER A 216 -32.10 4.30 16.94
N GLY A 217 -31.80 5.59 16.84
CA GLY A 217 -31.25 6.20 15.62
C GLY A 217 -29.96 6.97 15.83
N GLN A 218 -29.31 6.82 16.99
CA GLN A 218 -28.14 7.63 17.35
C GLN A 218 -27.10 6.80 18.12
N VAL A 219 -25.89 6.75 17.57
CA VAL A 219 -24.68 6.23 18.21
C VAL A 219 -24.04 7.36 19.01
N THR A 220 -23.74 7.11 20.28
CA THR A 220 -22.79 7.90 21.04
C THR A 220 -21.42 7.29 20.85
N GLU A 221 -20.63 7.95 20.02
CA GLU A 221 -19.27 7.59 19.66
C GLU A 221 -18.30 8.15 20.68
N TYR A 222 -17.39 7.34 21.19
CA TYR A 222 -16.19 7.74 21.91
C TYR A 222 -15.00 7.63 20.97
N TYR A 223 -14.19 8.69 20.93
CA TYR A 223 -12.98 8.68 20.12
C TYR A 223 -11.83 9.40 20.79
N CYS A 224 -10.61 9.07 20.37
CA CYS A 224 -9.44 9.80 20.80
C CYS A 224 -9.22 11.03 19.92
N SER A 225 -9.28 12.22 20.52
CA SER A 225 -8.81 13.44 19.88
C SER A 225 -7.80 14.11 20.78
N ASN A 226 -6.58 14.29 20.27
CA ASN A 226 -5.53 15.05 20.96
C ASN A 226 -5.15 14.46 22.33
N GLY A 227 -5.14 13.13 22.46
CA GLY A 227 -4.85 12.44 23.72
C GLY A 227 -5.98 12.51 24.77
N VAL A 228 -7.16 13.01 24.39
CA VAL A 228 -8.33 13.13 25.27
C VAL A 228 -9.46 12.29 24.70
N VAL A 229 -10.20 11.62 25.59
CA VAL A 229 -11.43 10.91 25.24
C VAL A 229 -12.51 11.97 25.00
N VAL A 230 -12.99 12.02 23.77
CA VAL A 230 -14.09 12.90 23.35
C VAL A 230 -15.27 12.01 22.98
N SER A 231 -16.49 12.50 23.19
CA SER A 231 -17.70 11.80 22.75
C SER A 231 -18.58 12.69 21.87
N THR A 232 -19.15 12.13 20.81
CA THR A 232 -20.10 12.81 19.94
C THR A 232 -21.31 11.92 19.67
N ASN A 233 -22.45 12.55 19.35
CA ASN A 233 -23.67 11.82 19.00
C ASN A 233 -23.88 11.89 17.49
N LEU A 234 -23.83 10.74 16.82
CA LEU A 234 -24.00 10.62 15.38
C LEU A 234 -25.29 9.90 15.04
N ASN A 235 -26.04 10.44 14.09
CA ASN A 235 -27.29 9.84 13.66
C ASN A 235 -27.02 8.72 12.67
N CYS A 236 -27.69 7.59 12.83
CA CYS A 236 -27.69 6.54 11.83
C CYS A 236 -28.34 7.04 10.53
N PRO A 237 -27.78 6.71 9.35
CA PRO A 237 -28.39 7.03 8.06
C PRO A 237 -29.80 6.45 7.92
N SER A 238 -30.58 6.99 6.98
CA SER A 238 -31.94 6.52 6.73
C SER A 238 -31.94 5.04 6.35
N GLY A 239 -32.76 4.24 7.03
CA GLY A 239 -32.81 2.78 6.86
C GLY A 239 -31.92 2.00 7.84
N TYR A 240 -31.27 2.66 8.80
CA TYR A 240 -30.44 2.04 9.83
C TYR A 240 -30.91 2.45 11.23
N GLU A 241 -30.74 1.55 12.21
CA GLU A 241 -30.98 1.79 13.62
C GLU A 241 -29.72 1.49 14.43
N CYS A 242 -29.54 2.17 15.56
CA CYS A 242 -28.40 1.88 16.43
C CYS A 242 -28.68 0.59 17.22
N ASN A 243 -27.76 -0.37 17.12
CA ASN A 243 -27.71 -1.56 17.97
C ASN A 243 -26.27 -1.74 18.50
N SER A 244 -26.14 -1.93 19.82
CA SER A 244 -24.85 -2.25 20.48
C SER A 244 -23.68 -1.31 20.15
N GLY A 245 -23.97 -0.02 19.94
CA GLY A 245 -22.94 0.99 19.68
C GLY A 245 -22.62 1.24 18.21
N LEU A 246 -23.29 0.58 17.27
CA LEU A 246 -23.12 0.80 15.83
C LEU A 246 -24.45 0.87 15.09
N CYS A 247 -24.45 1.44 13.89
CA CYS A 247 -25.61 1.54 13.01
C CYS A 247 -25.80 0.25 12.21
N VAL A 248 -26.81 -0.52 12.58
CA VAL A 248 -27.23 -1.73 11.85
C VAL A 248 -28.40 -1.42 10.94
N LYS A 249 -28.48 -2.08 9.78
CA LYS A 249 -29.57 -1.87 8.83
C LYS A 249 -30.89 -2.32 9.46
N LYS A 250 -31.89 -1.45 9.40
CA LYS A 250 -33.23 -1.70 9.95
C LYS A 250 -33.98 -2.63 9.01
N GLY A 251 -34.33 -3.83 9.48
CA GLY A 251 -35.17 -4.77 8.75
C GLY A 251 -34.51 -6.13 8.53
N CYS A 252 -35.14 -6.94 7.68
CA CYS A 252 -34.59 -8.21 7.21
C CYS A 252 -33.57 -7.90 6.10
N PHE A 253 -32.36 -8.42 6.21
CA PHE A 253 -31.32 -8.29 5.19
C PHE A 253 -31.02 -9.66 4.59
N ASP A 254 -30.84 -9.68 3.27
CA ASP A 254 -30.69 -10.86 2.44
C ASP A 254 -29.55 -10.58 1.47
N ASP A 255 -28.47 -11.37 1.53
CA ASP A 255 -27.21 -11.06 0.83
C ASP A 255 -27.16 -11.56 -0.62
N ASP A 256 -28.05 -12.47 -1.01
CA ASP A 256 -28.21 -13.00 -2.38
C ASP A 256 -29.49 -12.53 -3.10
N ALA A 257 -30.24 -11.67 -2.40
CA ALA A 257 -31.39 -10.90 -2.86
C ALA A 257 -32.59 -11.73 -3.35
N GLY A 258 -33.47 -12.09 -2.40
CA GLY A 258 -34.69 -12.82 -2.71
C GLY A 258 -34.42 -14.30 -2.89
N ALA A 259 -35.40 -15.01 -3.46
CA ALA A 259 -35.34 -16.47 -3.51
C ALA A 259 -34.35 -17.03 -4.56
N ASN A 260 -33.04 -17.00 -4.30
CA ASN A 260 -31.99 -17.27 -5.27
C ASN A 260 -31.29 -18.63 -5.11
N ARG A 261 -31.81 -19.65 -5.79
CA ARG A 261 -31.27 -21.02 -5.72
C ARG A 261 -29.82 -21.21 -6.22
N TYR A 262 -29.18 -20.25 -6.88
CA TYR A 262 -27.86 -20.41 -7.50
C TYR A 262 -26.71 -19.81 -6.70
N ILE A 263 -27.03 -19.01 -5.68
CA ILE A 263 -26.08 -18.39 -4.77
C ILE A 263 -26.40 -18.94 -3.39
N LYS A 264 -25.39 -19.15 -2.55
CA LYS A 264 -25.62 -19.51 -1.16
C LYS A 264 -25.91 -18.23 -0.40
N GLY A 265 -27.18 -18.01 -0.05
CA GLY A 265 -27.64 -16.84 0.67
C GLY A 265 -27.54 -16.96 2.20
N THR A 266 -27.48 -15.80 2.85
CA THR A 266 -27.62 -15.61 4.29
C THR A 266 -28.56 -14.45 4.59
N VAL A 267 -29.66 -14.76 5.27
CA VAL A 267 -30.61 -13.78 5.82
C VAL A 267 -30.29 -13.43 7.26
N THR A 268 -30.16 -12.13 7.52
CA THR A 268 -30.00 -11.57 8.87
C THR A 268 -31.23 -10.74 9.27
N LYS A 269 -31.82 -11.03 10.44
CA LYS A 269 -32.89 -10.21 11.04
C LYS A 269 -32.63 -10.03 12.54
N GLY A 270 -32.06 -8.89 12.91
CA GLY A 270 -31.54 -8.71 14.28
C GLY A 270 -30.38 -9.67 14.53
N ASP A 271 -30.41 -10.40 15.66
CA ASP A 271 -29.37 -11.39 16.02
C ASP A 271 -29.58 -12.78 15.37
N GLN A 272 -30.64 -12.95 14.58
CA GLN A 272 -30.98 -14.22 13.94
C GLN A 272 -30.37 -14.30 12.55
N ILE A 273 -29.67 -15.41 12.29
CA ILE A 273 -29.00 -15.70 11.02
C ILE A 273 -29.62 -16.99 10.45
N TYR A 274 -30.01 -16.94 9.19
CA TYR A 274 -30.54 -18.08 8.43
C TYR A 274 -29.70 -18.21 7.16
N THR A 275 -29.14 -19.39 6.91
CA THR A 275 -28.29 -19.63 5.74
C THR A 275 -28.88 -20.74 4.90
N ASP A 276 -28.77 -20.60 3.59
CA ASP A 276 -29.22 -21.59 2.63
C ASP A 276 -28.51 -22.92 2.80
N TYR A 277 -29.24 -24.00 2.59
CA TYR A 277 -28.68 -25.34 2.67
C TYR A 277 -29.41 -26.31 1.75
N CYS A 278 -28.71 -27.36 1.32
CA CYS A 278 -29.30 -28.43 0.54
C CYS A 278 -30.21 -29.28 1.42
N SER A 279 -31.51 -29.29 1.15
CA SER A 279 -32.43 -30.21 1.85
C SER A 279 -32.27 -31.64 1.36
N ASP A 280 -31.84 -31.81 0.11
CA ASP A 280 -31.39 -33.05 -0.50
C ASP A 280 -30.48 -32.73 -1.70
N SER A 281 -30.05 -33.75 -2.44
CA SER A 281 -29.11 -33.62 -3.56
C SER A 281 -29.63 -32.82 -4.76
N SER A 282 -30.92 -32.50 -4.82
CA SER A 282 -31.52 -31.74 -5.94
C SER A 282 -32.35 -30.54 -5.49
N THR A 283 -32.36 -30.21 -4.20
CA THR A 283 -33.24 -29.16 -3.66
C THR A 283 -32.49 -28.27 -2.67
N VAL A 284 -32.46 -26.97 -2.95
CA VAL A 284 -32.02 -25.95 -2.01
C VAL A 284 -33.20 -25.54 -1.14
N LYS A 285 -33.02 -25.55 0.18
CA LYS A 285 -33.87 -24.77 1.06
C LYS A 285 -33.24 -23.40 1.23
N GLU A 286 -33.93 -22.43 0.67
CA GLU A 286 -33.44 -21.08 0.46
C GLU A 286 -34.22 -20.14 1.42
N TYR A 287 -33.50 -19.25 2.09
CA TYR A 287 -34.01 -18.25 3.02
C TYR A 287 -33.85 -16.87 2.40
N TYR A 288 -34.94 -16.09 2.41
CA TYR A 288 -34.93 -14.74 1.82
C TYR A 288 -35.72 -13.72 2.62
N CYS A 289 -35.49 -12.45 2.34
CA CYS A 289 -36.26 -11.35 2.90
C CYS A 289 -37.39 -10.89 1.98
N SER A 290 -38.59 -10.72 2.54
CA SER A 290 -39.71 -10.02 1.88
C SER A 290 -40.46 -9.15 2.88
N LEU A 291 -40.70 -7.88 2.55
CA LEU A 291 -41.41 -6.91 3.40
C LEU A 291 -40.93 -6.93 4.87
N ASP A 292 -39.61 -6.86 5.08
CA ASP A 292 -38.93 -6.91 6.39
C ASP A 292 -39.14 -8.20 7.21
N SER A 293 -39.57 -9.30 6.59
CA SER A 293 -39.72 -10.60 7.23
C SER A 293 -38.91 -11.69 6.54
N VAL A 294 -38.40 -12.62 7.35
CA VAL A 294 -37.69 -13.80 6.86
C VAL A 294 -38.74 -14.78 6.32
N TYR A 295 -38.56 -15.20 5.08
CA TYR A 295 -39.30 -16.27 4.43
C TYR A 295 -38.33 -17.38 4.02
N TRP A 296 -38.88 -18.52 3.60
CA TRP A 296 -38.08 -19.60 3.04
C TRP A 296 -38.88 -20.35 1.98
N SER A 297 -38.18 -20.92 1.01
CA SER A 297 -38.75 -21.74 -0.05
C SER A 297 -37.91 -22.99 -0.31
N TYR A 298 -38.52 -24.04 -0.88
CA TYR A 298 -37.77 -25.19 -1.41
C TYR A 298 -37.68 -25.02 -2.93
N LEU A 299 -36.46 -24.90 -3.44
CA LEU A 299 -36.18 -24.64 -4.85
C LEU A 299 -35.46 -25.84 -5.46
N GLU A 300 -36.11 -26.49 -6.43
CA GLU A 300 -35.54 -27.60 -7.19
C GLU A 300 -34.44 -27.12 -8.14
N CYS A 301 -33.27 -27.76 -8.09
CA CYS A 301 -32.12 -27.50 -8.95
C CYS A 301 -32.30 -28.02 -10.38
N SER A 302 -33.43 -28.66 -10.68
CA SER A 302 -33.79 -29.14 -12.02
C SER A 302 -32.73 -30.07 -12.62
N SER A 303 -31.85 -29.57 -13.50
CA SER A 303 -30.76 -30.30 -14.17
C SER A 303 -29.40 -30.17 -13.46
N TYR A 304 -29.36 -29.48 -12.32
CA TYR A 304 -28.17 -29.20 -11.53
C TYR A 304 -28.23 -29.93 -10.19
N SER A 305 -27.08 -30.20 -9.57
CA SER A 305 -27.01 -30.81 -8.23
C SER A 305 -26.94 -29.74 -7.16
N CYS A 306 -27.64 -29.95 -6.04
CA CYS A 306 -27.47 -29.08 -4.87
C CYS A 306 -26.18 -29.44 -4.14
N SER A 307 -25.29 -28.47 -3.96
CA SER A 307 -24.13 -28.57 -3.09
C SER A 307 -23.89 -27.25 -2.35
N ASP A 308 -23.46 -27.34 -1.10
CA ASP A 308 -23.22 -26.20 -0.19
C ASP A 308 -24.33 -25.13 -0.18
N GLY A 309 -25.60 -25.56 -0.22
CA GLY A 309 -26.74 -24.64 -0.15
C GLY A 309 -27.05 -23.87 -1.43
N ARG A 310 -26.48 -24.26 -2.57
CA ARG A 310 -26.83 -23.70 -3.88
C ARG A 310 -26.89 -24.76 -4.98
N CYS A 311 -27.56 -24.46 -6.08
CA CYS A 311 -27.58 -25.29 -7.27
C CYS A 311 -26.31 -25.06 -8.09
N LEU A 312 -25.49 -26.10 -8.21
CA LEU A 312 -24.26 -26.09 -9.01
C LEU A 312 -24.46 -26.87 -10.30
N ASP A 313 -23.95 -26.30 -11.39
CA ASP A 313 -23.84 -27.02 -12.65
C ASP A 313 -22.92 -28.21 -12.48
N SER A 314 -23.49 -29.42 -12.50
CA SER A 314 -22.81 -30.66 -12.12
C SER A 314 -21.70 -31.08 -13.09
N ASP A 315 -21.54 -30.36 -14.22
CA ASP A 315 -20.58 -30.67 -15.27
C ASP A 315 -19.37 -29.73 -15.36
N VAL A 316 -19.28 -28.70 -14.52
CA VAL A 316 -18.15 -27.75 -14.52
C VAL A 316 -17.09 -28.19 -13.49
N CYS A 317 -15.84 -28.22 -13.93
CA CYS A 317 -14.69 -28.44 -13.07
C CYS A 317 -14.21 -27.08 -12.53
N GLU A 318 -14.05 -26.96 -11.22
CA GLU A 318 -13.49 -25.78 -10.55
C GLU A 318 -12.22 -26.16 -9.80
N ASP A 319 -11.24 -25.26 -9.80
CA ASP A 319 -9.91 -25.46 -9.24
C ASP A 319 -9.51 -24.28 -8.35
N SER A 320 -9.09 -24.53 -7.11
CA SER A 320 -8.96 -23.47 -6.10
C SER A 320 -7.66 -22.67 -6.17
N ASP A 321 -6.61 -23.21 -6.79
CA ASP A 321 -5.29 -22.59 -6.96
C ASP A 321 -5.06 -22.07 -8.41
N GLY A 322 -6.07 -22.22 -9.28
CA GLY A 322 -6.03 -21.72 -10.63
C GLY A 322 -5.36 -22.65 -11.65
N GLY A 323 -5.22 -23.94 -11.36
CA GLY A 323 -4.78 -24.94 -12.32
C GLY A 323 -3.54 -25.67 -11.84
N GLN A 324 -2.52 -25.77 -12.69
CA GLN A 324 -1.29 -26.45 -12.33
C GLN A 324 -0.34 -25.55 -11.53
N ASP A 325 -0.66 -25.29 -10.26
CA ASP A 325 0.25 -24.65 -9.31
C ASP A 325 0.86 -25.69 -8.34
N LYS A 326 2.19 -25.69 -8.20
CA LYS A 326 2.88 -26.59 -7.25
C LYS A 326 3.32 -25.90 -5.98
N TYR A 327 3.07 -24.61 -5.84
CA TYR A 327 3.51 -23.79 -4.70
C TYR A 327 2.36 -23.38 -3.76
N GLU A 328 1.13 -23.79 -4.09
CA GLU A 328 -0.08 -23.58 -3.29
C GLU A 328 -0.87 -24.89 -3.30
N GLN A 329 -1.43 -25.30 -2.15
CA GLN A 329 -2.27 -26.50 -2.10
C GLN A 329 -3.66 -26.23 -2.71
N GLY A 330 -3.94 -26.83 -3.87
CA GLY A 330 -5.21 -26.76 -4.58
C GLY A 330 -6.23 -27.85 -4.19
N THR A 331 -7.51 -27.57 -4.46
CA THR A 331 -8.62 -28.52 -4.41
C THR A 331 -9.46 -28.39 -5.68
N THR A 332 -9.53 -29.47 -6.46
CA THR A 332 -10.34 -29.56 -7.66
C THR A 332 -11.69 -30.23 -7.36
N THR A 333 -12.76 -29.64 -7.87
CA THR A 333 -14.13 -30.17 -7.73
C THR A 333 -14.81 -30.32 -9.08
N LYS A 334 -15.53 -31.42 -9.28
CA LYS A 334 -16.46 -31.60 -10.41
C LYS A 334 -17.64 -32.44 -9.98
N GLY A 335 -18.84 -31.84 -9.93
CA GLY A 335 -20.03 -32.52 -9.42
C GLY A 335 -19.88 -32.89 -7.93
N SER A 336 -19.84 -34.20 -7.63
CA SER A 336 -19.60 -34.71 -6.27
C SER A 336 -18.16 -35.16 -6.01
N ASP A 337 -17.31 -35.13 -7.04
CA ASP A 337 -15.91 -35.53 -6.93
C ASP A 337 -15.09 -34.33 -6.46
N GLU A 338 -14.32 -34.54 -5.38
CA GLU A 338 -13.44 -33.55 -4.76
C GLU A 338 -12.08 -34.23 -4.52
N VAL A 339 -11.01 -33.60 -5.00
CA VAL A 339 -9.63 -34.05 -4.85
C VAL A 339 -8.75 -32.87 -4.47
N THR A 340 -7.77 -33.13 -3.62
CA THR A 340 -6.86 -32.10 -3.09
C THR A 340 -5.42 -32.54 -3.34
N ASP A 341 -4.55 -31.57 -3.59
CA ASP A 341 -3.13 -31.81 -3.80
C ASP A 341 -2.47 -32.44 -2.59
N TYR A 342 -1.52 -33.33 -2.86
CA TYR A 342 -0.80 -34.03 -1.81
C TYR A 342 0.62 -34.36 -2.23
N CYS A 343 1.49 -34.48 -1.23
CA CYS A 343 2.85 -34.93 -1.44
C CYS A 343 2.88 -36.43 -1.75
N LYS A 344 3.27 -36.73 -2.98
CA LYS A 344 3.46 -38.11 -3.42
C LYS A 344 4.73 -38.72 -2.80
N ASP A 345 5.75 -37.90 -2.68
CA ASP A 345 7.02 -38.15 -1.99
C ASP A 345 7.63 -36.79 -1.57
N SER A 346 8.83 -36.79 -1.00
CA SER A 346 9.46 -35.61 -0.36
C SER A 346 9.76 -34.45 -1.32
N ASP A 347 9.76 -34.70 -2.62
CA ASP A 347 10.17 -33.77 -3.66
C ASP A 347 9.18 -33.70 -4.82
N THR A 348 8.00 -34.35 -4.72
CA THR A 348 6.99 -34.37 -5.79
C THR A 348 5.59 -34.08 -5.24
N VAL A 349 4.98 -33.01 -5.74
CA VAL A 349 3.56 -32.71 -5.55
C VAL A 349 2.72 -33.51 -6.56
N ARG A 350 1.69 -34.21 -6.07
CA ARG A 350 0.57 -34.63 -6.92
C ARG A 350 -0.39 -33.46 -6.98
N GLU A 351 -0.44 -32.86 -8.16
CA GLU A 351 -1.25 -31.69 -8.47
C GLU A 351 -2.49 -32.17 -9.27
N TYR A 352 -3.70 -31.96 -8.76
CA TYR A 352 -4.98 -32.11 -9.44
C TYR A 352 -5.52 -30.80 -10.02
N PHE A 353 -5.88 -30.81 -11.31
CA PHE A 353 -6.36 -29.62 -11.99
C PHE A 353 -7.50 -29.87 -12.97
N CYS A 354 -8.18 -28.79 -13.37
CA CYS A 354 -9.16 -28.83 -14.46
C CYS A 354 -8.50 -28.79 -15.84
N ASN A 355 -8.64 -29.87 -16.62
CA ASN A 355 -8.10 -29.91 -17.98
C ASN A 355 -9.00 -29.19 -19.00
N ALA A 356 -8.51 -29.05 -20.24
CA ALA A 356 -9.20 -28.33 -21.33
C ALA A 356 -10.56 -28.93 -21.77
N ASN A 357 -10.97 -30.08 -21.23
CA ASN A 357 -12.29 -30.68 -21.45
C ASN A 357 -13.15 -30.63 -20.16
N ASP A 358 -12.83 -29.74 -19.23
CA ASP A 358 -13.46 -29.55 -17.92
C ASP A 358 -13.51 -30.83 -17.09
N ASN A 359 -12.50 -31.70 -17.17
CA ASN A 359 -12.40 -32.89 -16.29
C ASN A 359 -11.25 -32.72 -15.30
N ILE A 360 -11.44 -33.28 -14.10
CA ILE A 360 -10.36 -33.46 -13.13
C ILE A 360 -9.28 -34.34 -13.76
N ASP A 361 -8.08 -33.80 -13.82
CA ASP A 361 -6.86 -34.45 -14.28
C ASP A 361 -5.76 -34.28 -13.22
N TYR A 362 -4.59 -34.88 -13.41
CA TYR A 362 -3.48 -34.66 -12.49
C TYR A 362 -2.11 -34.72 -13.15
N ASN A 363 -1.13 -34.05 -12.53
CA ASN A 363 0.28 -34.15 -12.84
C ASN A 363 1.11 -34.48 -11.60
N ASN A 364 2.34 -34.95 -11.84
CA ASN A 364 3.36 -35.06 -10.80
C ASN A 364 4.39 -33.97 -11.07
N MET A 365 4.53 -33.04 -10.15
CA MET A 365 5.37 -31.87 -10.31
C MET A 365 6.52 -31.92 -9.31
N ASP A 366 7.74 -32.05 -9.83
CA ASP A 366 8.94 -32.05 -9.00
C ASP A 366 9.18 -30.65 -8.42
N CYS A 367 9.46 -30.58 -7.11
CA CYS A 367 9.86 -29.37 -6.43
C CYS A 367 11.28 -28.96 -6.88
N PRO A 368 11.57 -27.64 -7.02
CA PRO A 368 12.91 -27.16 -7.32
C PRO A 368 13.93 -27.54 -6.24
N SER A 369 15.22 -27.47 -6.57
CA SER A 369 16.28 -27.52 -5.55
C SER A 369 16.04 -26.43 -4.50
N ASP A 370 16.15 -26.81 -3.22
CA ASP A 370 15.86 -26.01 -2.01
C ASP A 370 14.37 -25.93 -1.60
N TYR A 371 13.51 -26.76 -2.19
CA TYR A 371 12.10 -26.92 -1.79
C TYR A 371 11.81 -28.39 -1.48
N GLU A 372 11.00 -28.64 -0.46
CA GLU A 372 10.45 -29.96 -0.15
C GLU A 372 8.94 -29.91 -0.30
N CYS A 373 8.33 -31.03 -0.67
CA CYS A 373 6.88 -31.13 -0.65
C CYS A 373 6.42 -31.28 0.81
N ASP A 374 5.66 -30.30 1.29
CA ASP A 374 4.93 -30.39 2.56
C ASP A 374 3.45 -30.12 2.31
N ASN A 375 2.59 -30.96 2.89
CA ASN A 375 1.13 -30.85 2.79
C ASN A 375 0.54 -30.53 1.40
N GLY A 376 1.10 -31.08 0.32
CA GLY A 376 0.58 -30.90 -1.04
C GLY A 376 1.10 -29.68 -1.80
N GLU A 377 2.07 -28.96 -1.26
CA GLU A 377 2.72 -27.82 -1.93
C GLU A 377 4.25 -27.90 -1.78
N CYS A 378 4.98 -27.28 -2.71
CA CYS A 378 6.42 -27.10 -2.61
C CYS A 378 6.72 -25.94 -1.66
N VAL A 379 7.13 -26.25 -0.43
CA VAL A 379 7.56 -25.26 0.54
C VAL A 379 9.07 -25.07 0.47
N SER A 380 9.52 -23.82 0.62
CA SER A 380 10.95 -23.55 0.70
C SER A 380 11.51 -24.19 1.97
N THR A 381 12.61 -24.93 1.83
CA THR A 381 13.36 -25.47 2.98
C THR A 381 14.10 -24.38 3.79
N GLY A 382 13.90 -23.11 3.44
CA GLY A 382 14.55 -21.96 4.05
C GLY A 382 13.78 -21.34 5.23
N SER A 383 13.99 -21.89 6.42
CA SER A 383 14.11 -21.07 7.64
C SER A 383 15.52 -21.33 8.19
N PRO A 384 16.44 -20.35 8.21
CA PRO A 384 17.83 -20.61 8.55
C PRO A 384 17.98 -20.74 10.07
N THR A 385 18.27 -21.95 10.55
CA THR A 385 18.63 -22.19 11.95
C THR A 385 20.09 -21.86 12.27
N CYS A 386 20.92 -21.57 11.27
CA CYS A 386 22.20 -20.87 11.42
C CYS A 386 22.54 -20.08 10.15
N SER A 387 23.31 -19.01 10.29
CA SER A 387 23.93 -18.26 9.19
C SER A 387 25.42 -18.10 9.44
N ASP A 388 26.21 -18.17 8.37
CA ASP A 388 27.66 -18.26 8.42
C ASP A 388 28.29 -17.20 7.50
N SER A 389 29.18 -16.36 8.04
CA SER A 389 29.63 -15.14 7.37
C SER A 389 30.66 -15.35 6.26
N ASP A 390 31.33 -16.50 6.21
CA ASP A 390 32.35 -16.86 5.21
C ASP A 390 31.88 -17.97 4.25
N GLY A 391 30.61 -18.37 4.37
CA GLY A 391 29.98 -19.34 3.46
C GLY A 391 30.31 -20.80 3.74
N GLY A 392 30.81 -21.13 4.94
CA GLY A 392 30.98 -22.51 5.39
C GLY A 392 32.34 -22.74 6.03
N ALA A 393 32.94 -23.91 5.78
CA ALA A 393 34.26 -24.25 6.32
C ALA A 393 35.42 -23.59 5.53
N ASP A 394 35.50 -22.25 5.49
CA ASP A 394 36.59 -21.51 4.83
C ASP A 394 37.73 -21.08 5.77
N ILE A 395 38.75 -21.93 5.83
CA ILE A 395 39.91 -21.76 6.72
C ILE A 395 40.78 -20.51 6.46
N TYR A 396 40.56 -19.75 5.37
CA TYR A 396 41.36 -18.58 5.01
C TYR A 396 40.70 -17.25 5.37
N ILE A 397 39.42 -17.27 5.75
CA ILE A 397 38.63 -16.12 6.13
C ILE A 397 38.22 -16.32 7.59
N LYS A 398 38.07 -15.24 8.35
CA LYS A 398 37.57 -15.34 9.73
C LYS A 398 36.05 -15.43 9.69
N GLY A 399 35.51 -16.59 10.02
CA GLY A 399 34.08 -16.85 10.09
C GLY A 399 33.41 -16.39 11.38
N HIS A 400 32.11 -16.09 11.25
CA HIS A 400 31.15 -15.86 12.31
C HIS A 400 29.90 -16.69 12.01
N LEU A 401 29.63 -17.65 12.89
CA LEU A 401 28.44 -18.46 12.88
C LEU A 401 27.41 -17.87 13.85
N GLN A 402 26.28 -17.45 13.31
CA GLN A 402 25.12 -16.97 14.08
C GLN A 402 24.03 -18.04 14.12
N THR A 403 23.53 -18.33 15.32
CA THR A 403 22.34 -19.18 15.54
C THR A 403 21.28 -18.37 16.29
N GLU A 404 20.04 -18.87 16.39
CA GLU A 404 18.98 -18.20 17.16
C GLU A 404 19.34 -17.97 18.65
N SER A 405 20.33 -18.70 19.19
CA SER A 405 20.61 -18.73 20.63
C SER A 405 22.01 -18.24 21.03
N SER A 406 22.97 -18.17 20.11
CA SER A 406 24.37 -17.80 20.39
C SER A 406 25.17 -17.50 19.11
N ASP A 407 26.21 -16.67 19.27
CA ASP A 407 27.22 -16.38 18.26
C ASP A 407 28.53 -17.14 18.55
N TYR A 408 29.13 -17.71 17.50
CA TYR A 408 30.42 -18.39 17.55
C TYR A 408 31.36 -17.80 16.50
N TYR A 409 32.63 -17.64 16.86
CA TYR A 409 33.64 -17.02 16.00
C TYR A 409 34.80 -17.98 15.78
N ASP A 410 35.36 -17.94 14.59
CA ASP A 410 36.58 -18.64 14.27
C ASP A 410 37.74 -18.14 15.12
N SER A 411 38.56 -19.08 15.57
CA SER A 411 39.60 -18.78 16.53
C SER A 411 40.82 -19.69 16.38
N CYS A 412 42.00 -19.11 16.55
CA CYS A 412 43.22 -19.89 16.53
C CYS A 412 43.38 -20.68 17.82
N VAL A 413 43.46 -22.01 17.71
CA VAL A 413 43.80 -22.90 18.81
C VAL A 413 45.29 -22.75 19.15
N ASP A 414 46.12 -22.69 18.11
CA ASP A 414 47.53 -22.32 18.17
C ASP A 414 48.00 -21.78 16.81
N ALA A 415 49.30 -21.47 16.68
CA ALA A 415 49.86 -20.88 15.47
C ALA A 415 49.72 -21.74 14.20
N SER A 416 49.35 -23.01 14.31
CA SER A 416 49.20 -23.93 13.18
C SER A 416 47.82 -24.56 13.08
N ASN A 417 46.91 -24.29 14.02
CA ASN A 417 45.59 -24.91 14.05
C ASN A 417 44.49 -23.88 14.29
N LEU A 418 43.51 -23.86 13.39
CA LEU A 418 42.31 -23.04 13.41
C LEU A 418 41.13 -23.87 13.93
N LEU A 419 40.35 -23.33 14.88
CA LEU A 419 39.02 -23.81 15.23
C LEU A 419 38.01 -23.00 14.43
N GLU A 420 37.35 -23.67 13.50
CA GLU A 420 36.41 -23.11 12.55
C GLU A 420 34.98 -23.53 12.92
N TYR A 421 34.07 -22.58 13.00
CA TYR A 421 32.64 -22.76 13.24
C TYR A 421 31.89 -22.46 11.95
N TYR A 422 31.06 -23.40 11.51
CA TYR A 422 30.36 -23.24 10.24
C TYR A 422 28.98 -23.89 10.22
N CYS A 423 28.16 -23.48 9.25
CA CYS A 423 26.89 -24.14 8.98
C CYS A 423 27.11 -25.41 8.14
N SER A 424 26.78 -26.58 8.70
CA SER A 424 26.69 -27.83 7.94
C SER A 424 25.23 -28.09 7.57
N GLY A 425 24.78 -27.48 6.46
CA GLY A 425 23.36 -27.39 6.15
C GLY A 425 22.68 -26.45 7.15
N THR A 426 21.69 -26.93 7.89
CA THR A 426 20.94 -26.14 8.88
C THR A 426 21.50 -26.24 10.31
N SER A 427 22.54 -27.06 10.54
CA SER A 427 23.06 -27.33 11.89
C SER A 427 24.42 -26.67 12.14
N GLN A 428 24.60 -26.12 13.34
CA GLN A 428 25.91 -25.68 13.83
C GLN A 428 26.91 -26.85 13.80
N ALA A 429 28.04 -26.65 13.14
CA ALA A 429 29.19 -27.54 13.14
C ALA A 429 30.46 -26.78 13.53
N HIS A 430 31.50 -27.51 13.93
CA HIS A 430 32.84 -26.96 14.11
C HIS A 430 33.91 -28.05 13.89
N ASN A 431 35.09 -27.66 13.45
CA ASN A 431 36.25 -28.54 13.31
C ASN A 431 37.56 -27.81 13.59
N ASN A 432 38.60 -28.56 13.96
CA ASN A 432 39.96 -28.05 14.02
C ASN A 432 40.70 -28.37 12.72
N TYR A 433 41.10 -27.35 11.97
CA TYR A 433 41.90 -27.48 10.75
C TYR A 433 43.35 -27.09 10.99
N ALA A 434 44.26 -27.88 10.44
CA ALA A 434 45.68 -27.52 10.41
C ALA A 434 45.92 -26.57 9.24
N CYS A 435 46.55 -25.42 9.50
CA CYS A 435 46.89 -24.47 8.45
C CYS A 435 47.88 -25.10 7.44
N PRO A 436 47.69 -24.87 6.13
CA PRO A 436 48.57 -25.38 5.10
C PRO A 436 50.03 -24.92 5.26
N SER A 437 50.97 -25.68 4.70
CA SER A 437 52.40 -25.33 4.74
C SER A 437 52.65 -23.94 4.14
N GLY A 438 53.22 -23.04 4.95
CA GLY A 438 53.46 -21.64 4.57
C GLY A 438 52.44 -20.66 5.14
N TYR A 439 51.43 -21.15 5.86
CA TYR A 439 50.42 -20.35 6.54
C TYR A 439 50.50 -20.57 8.07
N GLU A 440 50.18 -19.54 8.84
CA GLU A 440 50.02 -19.55 10.29
C GLU A 440 48.61 -19.06 10.66
N CYS A 441 48.03 -19.63 11.71
CA CYS A 441 46.74 -19.14 12.19
C CYS A 441 46.94 -17.80 12.90
N SER A 442 46.23 -16.77 12.44
CA SER A 442 46.14 -15.46 13.11
C SER A 442 44.73 -14.90 13.00
N ASP A 443 44.22 -14.36 14.09
CA ASP A 443 42.87 -13.78 14.23
C ASP A 443 41.72 -14.65 13.68
N GLY A 444 41.80 -15.98 13.84
CA GLY A 444 40.74 -16.88 13.40
C GLY A 444 40.75 -17.19 11.90
N ALA A 445 41.88 -17.01 11.22
CA ALA A 445 42.08 -17.47 9.84
C ALA A 445 43.51 -17.96 9.60
N CYS A 446 43.71 -18.87 8.65
CA CYS A 446 45.04 -19.27 8.18
C CYS A 446 45.61 -18.22 7.21
N ILE A 447 46.58 -17.44 7.67
CA ILE A 447 47.23 -16.38 6.89
C ILE A 447 48.65 -16.78 6.49
N LEU A 448 49.19 -16.24 5.40
CA LEU A 448 50.54 -16.60 4.93
C LEU A 448 51.61 -16.16 5.95
N SER A 449 52.39 -17.12 6.47
CA SER A 449 53.36 -16.90 7.56
C SER A 449 54.54 -16.05 7.08
N GLY A 450 54.72 -14.88 7.70
CA GLY A 450 55.83 -13.96 7.42
C GLY A 450 55.51 -12.69 6.63
N VAL A 451 54.23 -12.32 6.44
CA VAL A 451 53.83 -11.03 5.86
C VAL A 451 52.84 -10.31 6.79
N PRO A 452 53.20 -9.17 7.42
CA PRO A 452 52.24 -8.38 8.18
C PRO A 452 51.26 -7.65 7.22
N PRO A 453 49.97 -7.50 7.56
CA PRO A 453 49.00 -6.87 6.67
C PRO A 453 49.23 -5.36 6.70
N SER A 454 49.84 -4.86 5.64
CA SER A 454 49.90 -3.43 5.35
C SER A 454 48.86 -3.15 4.28
N CYS A 455 47.77 -2.48 4.67
CA CYS A 455 46.61 -2.15 3.84
C CYS A 455 45.72 -3.37 3.48
N THR A 456 44.48 -3.35 3.98
CA THR A 456 43.41 -4.29 3.62
C THR A 456 42.25 -3.52 3.01
N ASP A 457 41.63 -4.11 2.00
CA ASP A 457 40.64 -3.50 1.13
C ASP A 457 39.49 -4.48 0.90
N SER A 458 38.25 -4.08 1.18
CA SER A 458 37.13 -5.03 1.27
C SER A 458 36.46 -5.40 -0.05
N ASP A 459 36.68 -4.63 -1.11
CA ASP A 459 36.08 -4.82 -2.45
C ASP A 459 37.06 -5.44 -3.47
N GLY A 460 38.30 -5.70 -3.04
CA GLY A 460 39.32 -6.34 -3.86
C GLY A 460 40.09 -5.37 -4.77
N GLY A 461 40.03 -4.06 -4.54
CA GLY A 461 40.87 -3.10 -5.21
C GLY A 461 40.07 -1.91 -5.74
N ASN A 462 40.34 -1.51 -6.99
CA ASN A 462 39.63 -0.40 -7.62
C ASN A 462 38.36 -0.93 -8.29
N ASP A 463 37.31 -1.20 -7.51
CA ASP A 463 36.01 -1.70 -7.93
C ASP A 463 34.86 -0.76 -7.56
N ILE A 464 34.63 0.21 -8.45
CA ILE A 464 33.61 1.25 -8.30
C ILE A 464 32.15 0.76 -8.20
N TYR A 465 31.88 -0.54 -8.33
CA TYR A 465 30.53 -1.11 -8.29
C TYR A 465 30.16 -1.74 -6.93
N VAL A 466 31.15 -1.90 -6.05
CA VAL A 466 30.99 -2.45 -4.69
C VAL A 466 31.47 -1.40 -3.71
N LYS A 467 30.82 -1.27 -2.55
CA LYS A 467 31.29 -0.32 -1.54
C LYS A 467 32.55 -0.86 -0.87
N GLY A 468 33.68 -0.21 -1.10
CA GLY A 468 34.96 -0.48 -0.47
C GLY A 468 35.11 0.10 0.93
N HIS A 469 35.96 -0.58 1.69
CA HIS A 469 36.42 -0.20 3.02
C HIS A 469 37.91 -0.54 3.12
N LEU A 470 38.71 0.51 3.23
CA LEU A 470 40.15 0.43 3.32
C LEU A 470 40.61 0.68 4.76
N VAL A 471 41.40 -0.26 5.27
CA VAL A 471 42.00 -0.20 6.61
C VAL A 471 43.52 -0.30 6.50
N THR A 472 44.21 0.64 7.16
CA THR A 472 45.66 0.62 7.40
C THR A 472 45.94 0.77 8.90
N GLU A 473 47.20 0.71 9.34
CA GLU A 473 47.57 0.96 10.75
C GLU A 473 47.19 2.37 11.25
N SER A 474 46.98 3.35 10.35
CA SER A 474 46.75 4.75 10.70
C SER A 474 45.45 5.35 10.17
N THR A 475 44.75 4.66 9.27
CA THR A 475 43.64 5.22 8.49
C THR A 475 42.56 4.17 8.27
N GLU A 476 41.30 4.56 8.45
CA GLU A 476 40.10 3.78 8.14
C GLU A 476 39.20 4.68 7.28
N VAL A 477 38.98 4.31 6.02
CA VAL A 477 38.22 5.09 5.02
C VAL A 477 37.33 4.19 4.19
N TYR A 478 36.22 4.75 3.71
CA TYR A 478 35.19 4.06 2.94
C TYR A 478 35.02 4.74 1.58
N ASP A 479 34.61 3.98 0.59
CA ASP A 479 34.15 4.55 -0.67
C ASP A 479 32.93 5.41 -0.44
N SER A 480 32.86 6.49 -1.22
CA SER A 480 31.85 7.51 -0.99
C SER A 480 31.44 8.21 -2.27
N CYS A 481 30.19 8.63 -2.32
CA CYS A 481 29.70 9.41 -3.45
C CYS A 481 30.09 10.87 -3.28
N VAL A 482 30.82 11.40 -4.27
CA VAL A 482 31.11 12.83 -4.37
C VAL A 482 29.84 13.57 -4.80
N ASP A 483 29.12 13.00 -5.76
CA ASP A 483 27.79 13.40 -6.21
C ASP A 483 27.06 12.18 -6.79
N SER A 484 25.84 12.37 -7.30
CA SER A 484 25.00 11.30 -7.84
C SER A 484 25.59 10.57 -9.07
N SER A 485 26.67 11.06 -9.66
CA SER A 485 27.28 10.49 -10.87
C SER A 485 28.78 10.20 -10.73
N THR A 486 29.35 10.53 -9.58
CA THR A 486 30.79 10.52 -9.32
C THR A 486 31.08 9.85 -7.98
N ILE A 487 31.86 8.78 -8.02
CA ILE A 487 32.33 8.03 -6.85
C ILE A 487 33.77 8.42 -6.51
N LEU A 488 34.09 8.46 -5.22
CA LEU A 488 35.44 8.51 -4.66
C LEU A 488 35.76 7.12 -4.12
N GLU A 489 36.70 6.48 -4.80
CA GLU A 489 37.16 5.12 -4.55
C GLU A 489 38.46 5.13 -3.74
N TYR A 490 38.57 4.29 -2.71
CA TYR A 490 39.76 4.01 -1.93
C TYR A 490 40.17 2.56 -2.08
N TRP A 491 41.44 2.30 -2.39
CA TRP A 491 41.92 0.92 -2.54
C TRP A 491 43.40 0.77 -2.20
N CYS A 492 43.82 -0.47 -1.97
CA CYS A 492 45.21 -0.79 -1.64
C CYS A 492 46.06 -1.00 -2.90
N THR A 493 47.22 -0.30 -2.99
CA THR A 493 48.28 -0.65 -3.96
C THR A 493 49.51 -1.18 -3.23
N GLY A 494 49.52 -2.49 -2.97
CA GLY A 494 50.53 -3.10 -2.12
C GLY A 494 50.32 -2.67 -0.67
N THR A 495 51.24 -1.88 -0.12
CA THR A 495 51.23 -1.49 1.30
C THR A 495 50.70 -0.07 1.55
N SER A 496 50.17 0.60 0.52
CA SER A 496 49.86 2.03 0.54
C SER A 496 48.42 2.31 0.16
N GLU A 497 47.80 3.23 0.91
CA GLU A 497 46.50 3.82 0.62
C GLU A 497 46.55 4.57 -0.72
N THR A 498 45.59 4.29 -1.59
CA THR A 498 45.38 4.98 -2.86
C THR A 498 43.91 5.38 -2.98
N HIS A 499 43.63 6.50 -3.65
CA HIS A 499 42.26 6.89 -3.96
C HIS A 499 42.18 7.65 -5.28
N ASN A 500 41.00 7.64 -5.90
CA ASN A 500 40.70 8.42 -7.10
C ASN A 500 39.19 8.62 -7.27
N THR A 501 38.78 9.56 -8.11
CA THR A 501 37.38 9.75 -8.46
C THR A 501 37.06 9.20 -9.85
N TYR A 502 35.92 8.52 -9.96
CA TYR A 502 35.41 7.94 -11.20
C TYR A 502 33.99 8.42 -11.48
N SER A 503 33.62 8.50 -12.76
CA SER A 503 32.24 8.69 -13.17
C SER A 503 31.58 7.32 -13.34
N CYS A 504 30.37 7.13 -12.79
CA CYS A 504 29.64 5.87 -12.86
C CYS A 504 29.23 5.47 -14.29
N GLY A 505 29.31 6.38 -15.25
CA GLY A 505 28.91 6.13 -16.64
C GLY A 505 27.40 6.23 -16.85
N SER A 506 26.97 6.09 -18.10
CA SER A 506 25.55 6.20 -18.48
C SER A 506 24.75 4.99 -17.98
N GLY A 507 23.68 5.23 -17.22
CA GLY A 507 22.79 4.19 -16.68
C GLY A 507 23.14 3.75 -15.25
N TYR A 508 24.10 4.40 -14.59
CA TYR A 508 24.48 4.14 -13.21
C TYR A 508 24.52 5.43 -12.40
N THR A 509 24.08 5.36 -11.16
CA THR A 509 24.11 6.46 -10.18
C THR A 509 24.95 6.03 -8.98
N CYS A 510 25.70 6.96 -8.38
CA CYS A 510 26.44 6.67 -7.16
C CYS A 510 25.49 6.69 -5.97
N VAL A 511 25.35 5.55 -5.28
CA VAL A 511 24.52 5.39 -4.08
C VAL A 511 25.29 4.58 -3.05
N ASP A 512 25.41 5.13 -1.84
CA ASP A 512 26.12 4.52 -0.70
C ASP A 512 27.55 4.06 -1.01
N GLY A 513 28.31 4.89 -1.73
CA GLY A 513 29.72 4.60 -2.04
C GLY A 513 29.92 3.50 -3.08
N ALA A 514 28.94 3.27 -3.96
CA ALA A 514 29.06 2.36 -5.10
C ALA A 514 28.25 2.87 -6.31
N CYS A 515 28.72 2.63 -7.52
CA CYS A 515 27.96 2.88 -8.75
C CYS A 515 26.93 1.76 -8.97
N LYS A 516 25.64 2.06 -8.85
CA LYS A 516 24.53 1.11 -9.03
C LYS A 516 23.71 1.47 -10.26
N GLU A 517 23.17 0.47 -10.95
CA GLU A 517 22.30 0.70 -12.12
C GLU A 517 21.07 1.55 -11.74
N GLU A 518 20.65 2.45 -12.62
CA GLU A 518 19.45 3.25 -12.41
C GLU A 518 18.20 2.34 -12.43
N CYS A 519 17.56 2.20 -11.27
CA CYS A 519 16.18 1.77 -11.19
C CYS A 519 15.29 2.82 -11.88
N SER A 520 14.51 2.40 -12.87
CA SER A 520 13.54 3.25 -13.55
C SER A 520 12.14 2.69 -13.37
N ASP A 521 11.22 3.58 -13.01
CA ASP A 521 9.82 3.24 -12.73
C ASP A 521 8.91 3.93 -13.75
N SER A 522 8.09 3.14 -14.46
CA SER A 522 7.27 3.65 -15.54
C SER A 522 6.07 4.49 -15.10
N ASP A 523 5.62 4.39 -13.84
CA ASP A 523 4.50 5.16 -13.31
C ASP A 523 4.90 6.22 -12.27
N GLY A 524 6.18 6.24 -11.88
CA GLY A 524 6.76 7.27 -11.04
C GLY A 524 6.71 6.96 -9.54
N GLY A 525 6.54 5.71 -9.14
CA GLY A 525 6.70 5.25 -7.76
C GLY A 525 5.47 4.52 -7.25
N LEU A 526 4.87 5.02 -6.17
CA LEU A 526 3.66 4.43 -5.58
C LEU A 526 2.40 4.99 -6.26
N ALA A 527 2.09 4.51 -7.47
CA ALA A 527 1.02 5.02 -8.32
C ALA A 527 -0.08 3.98 -8.63
N TYR A 528 -0.78 3.53 -7.58
CA TYR A 528 -1.75 2.41 -7.54
C TYR A 528 -2.89 2.34 -8.60
N THR A 529 -3.12 3.39 -9.39
CA THR A 529 -4.18 3.43 -10.43
C THR A 529 -3.63 3.36 -11.86
N THR A 530 -2.30 3.40 -11.98
CA THR A 530 -1.56 3.24 -13.22
C THR A 530 -0.90 1.86 -13.16
N LEU A 531 -0.64 1.25 -14.32
CA LEU A 531 0.17 0.04 -14.35
C LEU A 531 1.63 0.48 -14.41
N GLY A 532 2.38 0.20 -13.35
CA GLY A 532 3.80 0.43 -13.18
C GLY A 532 4.64 -0.77 -13.61
N THR A 533 5.89 -0.48 -13.96
CA THR A 533 6.93 -1.46 -14.26
C THR A 533 8.26 -0.86 -13.87
N VAL A 534 8.88 -1.48 -12.88
CA VAL A 534 10.24 -1.20 -12.45
C VAL A 534 11.21 -1.96 -13.34
N THR A 535 12.18 -1.25 -13.90
CA THR A 535 13.29 -1.83 -14.66
C THR A 535 14.59 -1.57 -13.91
N TYR A 536 15.34 -2.64 -13.63
CA TYR A 536 16.64 -2.60 -12.97
C TYR A 536 17.58 -3.57 -13.67
N GLY A 537 18.54 -3.04 -14.41
CA GLY A 537 19.40 -3.81 -15.31
C GLY A 537 18.63 -4.56 -16.38
N SER A 538 18.81 -5.88 -16.43
CA SER A 538 18.06 -6.79 -17.33
C SER A 538 16.75 -7.32 -16.74
N SER A 539 16.45 -7.00 -15.48
CA SER A 539 15.27 -7.48 -14.77
C SER A 539 14.14 -6.45 -14.81
N SER A 540 12.90 -6.94 -14.88
CA SER A 540 11.70 -6.11 -14.86
C SER A 540 10.66 -6.66 -13.89
N TYR A 541 10.06 -5.79 -13.10
CA TYR A 541 9.03 -6.11 -12.12
C TYR A 541 7.81 -5.24 -12.40
N THR A 542 6.68 -5.87 -12.71
CA THR A 542 5.43 -5.19 -13.07
C THR A 542 4.43 -5.34 -11.93
N ASP A 543 3.59 -4.33 -11.71
CA ASP A 543 2.54 -4.40 -10.71
C ASP A 543 1.59 -5.56 -10.98
N SER A 544 1.06 -6.14 -9.90
CA SER A 544 0.25 -7.35 -9.99
C SER A 544 -0.84 -7.36 -8.93
N CYS A 545 -1.95 -8.02 -9.22
CA CYS A 545 -3.02 -8.18 -8.23
C CYS A 545 -2.73 -9.41 -7.39
N ALA A 546 -2.53 -9.23 -6.08
CA ALA A 546 -2.44 -10.33 -5.12
C ALA A 546 -3.82 -10.91 -4.80
N SER A 547 -4.88 -10.12 -4.96
CA SER A 547 -6.27 -10.58 -4.92
C SER A 547 -7.15 -9.62 -5.72
N GLY A 548 -8.46 -9.90 -5.81
CA GLY A 548 -9.42 -8.98 -6.45
C GLY A 548 -9.50 -7.58 -5.82
N THR A 549 -8.93 -7.36 -4.63
CA THR A 549 -8.92 -6.07 -3.92
C THR A 549 -7.54 -5.64 -3.44
N VAL A 550 -6.49 -6.46 -3.60
CA VAL A 550 -5.14 -6.14 -3.13
C VAL A 550 -4.19 -6.06 -4.32
N LEU A 551 -3.58 -4.89 -4.49
CA LEU A 551 -2.55 -4.59 -5.47
C LEU A 551 -1.17 -4.77 -4.81
N LYS A 552 -0.28 -5.51 -5.47
CA LYS A 552 1.15 -5.54 -5.18
C LYS A 552 1.83 -4.57 -6.15
N GLU A 553 2.18 -3.42 -5.61
CA GLU A 553 2.86 -2.32 -6.32
C GLU A 553 4.37 -2.54 -6.31
N GLN A 554 5.02 -2.37 -7.46
CA GLN A 554 6.47 -2.37 -7.64
C GLN A 554 6.94 -0.94 -7.81
N TYR A 555 7.97 -0.52 -7.07
CA TYR A 555 8.48 0.85 -7.16
C TYR A 555 9.98 0.94 -6.94
N CYS A 556 10.59 2.04 -7.38
CA CYS A 556 12.00 2.33 -7.06
C CYS A 556 12.12 2.99 -5.67
N ASN A 557 12.78 2.32 -4.73
CA ASN A 557 13.12 2.85 -3.42
C ASN A 557 14.64 3.12 -3.35
N ALA A 558 15.05 4.38 -3.18
CA ALA A 558 16.47 4.77 -3.11
C ALA A 558 17.35 4.22 -4.26
N GLY A 559 16.78 4.05 -5.46
CA GLY A 559 17.49 3.55 -6.65
C GLY A 559 17.58 2.02 -6.77
N VAL A 560 16.87 1.26 -5.94
CA VAL A 560 16.70 -0.20 -6.07
C VAL A 560 15.23 -0.59 -6.16
N PRO A 561 14.87 -1.73 -6.80
CA PRO A 561 13.49 -2.23 -6.81
C PRO A 561 12.99 -2.62 -5.42
N ASP A 562 11.76 -2.24 -5.11
CA ASP A 562 11.05 -2.59 -3.88
C ASP A 562 9.56 -2.82 -4.19
N SER A 563 8.79 -3.39 -3.25
CA SER A 563 7.36 -3.66 -3.45
C SER A 563 6.53 -3.45 -2.19
N VAL A 564 5.27 -3.01 -2.36
CA VAL A 564 4.31 -2.82 -1.26
C VAL A 564 2.95 -3.42 -1.63
N SER A 565 2.24 -3.96 -0.64
CA SER A 565 0.85 -4.39 -0.81
C SER A 565 -0.11 -3.26 -0.43
N HIS A 566 -1.03 -2.92 -1.32
CA HIS A 566 -2.03 -1.88 -1.16
C HIS A 566 -3.45 -2.45 -1.35
N THR A 567 -4.33 -2.23 -0.38
CA THR A 567 -5.74 -2.59 -0.52
C THR A 567 -6.48 -1.50 -1.31
N CYS A 568 -6.97 -1.85 -2.49
CA CYS A 568 -7.79 -1.01 -3.35
C CYS A 568 -9.09 -0.63 -2.63
N THR A 569 -9.34 0.68 -2.50
CA THR A 569 -10.51 1.25 -1.82
C THR A 569 -11.29 2.18 -2.74
N ALA A 570 -12.50 2.59 -2.35
CA ALA A 570 -13.33 3.48 -3.15
C ALA A 570 -12.58 4.80 -3.49
N PRO A 571 -12.62 5.29 -4.75
CA PRO A 571 -13.53 4.89 -5.83
C PRO A 571 -13.02 3.77 -6.75
N TYR A 572 -11.85 3.19 -6.48
CA TYR A 572 -11.22 2.14 -7.29
C TYR A 572 -11.08 0.83 -6.49
N PRO A 573 -12.17 0.18 -6.05
CA PRO A 573 -12.11 -0.89 -5.05
C PRO A 573 -11.60 -2.24 -5.59
N LEU A 574 -11.39 -2.36 -6.90
CA LEU A 574 -11.01 -3.63 -7.53
C LEU A 574 -9.59 -3.56 -8.08
N CYS A 575 -8.75 -4.54 -7.75
CA CYS A 575 -7.50 -4.74 -8.46
C CYS A 575 -7.77 -5.56 -9.72
N SER A 576 -7.43 -5.01 -10.89
CA SER A 576 -7.50 -5.74 -12.16
C SER A 576 -6.42 -5.28 -13.11
N GLY A 577 -5.63 -6.23 -13.62
CA GLY A 577 -4.55 -5.94 -14.57
C GLY A 577 -3.41 -5.13 -13.96
N GLY A 578 -3.04 -5.43 -12.71
CA GLY A 578 -1.91 -4.79 -12.01
C GLY A 578 -2.16 -3.34 -11.64
N LYS A 579 -3.41 -2.95 -11.35
CA LYS A 579 -3.78 -1.60 -10.87
C LYS A 579 -5.14 -1.60 -10.20
N CYS A 580 -5.38 -0.65 -9.32
CA CYS A 580 -6.70 -0.36 -8.79
C CYS A 580 -7.57 0.30 -9.87
N THR A 581 -8.72 -0.32 -10.13
CA THR A 581 -9.68 0.04 -11.18
C THR A 581 -11.03 0.39 -10.59
N MET A 582 -11.75 1.22 -11.33
CA MET A 582 -13.08 1.66 -10.93
C MET A 582 -14.05 0.52 -11.18
N LEU A 583 -14.99 0.32 -10.27
CA LEU A 583 -16.10 -0.60 -10.46
C LEU A 583 -17.04 -0.02 -11.55
N VAL A 584 -16.75 -0.29 -12.83
CA VAL A 584 -17.62 0.10 -13.95
C VAL A 584 -18.69 -0.98 -14.10
N LEU A 585 -19.73 -0.92 -13.25
CA LEU A 585 -20.88 -1.79 -13.42
C LEU A 585 -21.67 -1.36 -14.67
N PRO A 586 -21.90 -2.27 -15.64
CA PRO A 586 -22.54 -1.92 -16.91
C PRO A 586 -23.97 -1.43 -16.69
N THR A 587 -24.38 -0.43 -17.48
CA THR A 587 -25.78 -0.01 -17.52
C THR A 587 -26.54 -0.94 -18.47
N THR A 588 -27.47 -1.74 -17.97
CA THR A 588 -28.24 -2.69 -18.79
C THR A 588 -29.74 -2.41 -18.67
N CYS A 589 -30.51 -2.86 -19.65
CA CYS A 589 -31.97 -2.85 -19.65
C CYS A 589 -32.42 -4.18 -20.23
N SER A 590 -33.20 -4.95 -19.48
CA SER A 590 -33.83 -6.20 -19.94
C SER A 590 -35.34 -6.10 -19.82
N ASP A 591 -36.02 -6.72 -20.77
CA ASP A 591 -37.47 -6.62 -20.95
C ASP A 591 -38.06 -8.03 -20.99
N SER A 592 -39.00 -8.34 -20.10
CA SER A 592 -39.46 -9.72 -19.88
C SER A 592 -40.43 -10.26 -20.93
N ASP A 593 -41.07 -9.38 -21.70
CA ASP A 593 -42.00 -9.74 -22.79
C ASP A 593 -41.43 -9.52 -24.19
N GLY A 594 -40.20 -9.01 -24.27
CA GLY A 594 -39.46 -8.83 -25.52
C GLY A 594 -39.77 -7.52 -26.25
N GLY A 595 -40.31 -6.50 -25.59
CA GLY A 595 -40.38 -5.14 -26.11
C GLY A 595 -41.77 -4.53 -26.00
N GLN A 596 -42.41 -4.23 -27.13
CA GLN A 596 -43.77 -3.69 -27.14
C GLN A 596 -44.77 -4.84 -27.35
N ASP A 597 -44.98 -5.70 -26.35
CA ASP A 597 -45.96 -6.80 -26.36
C ASP A 597 -47.15 -6.56 -25.41
N TYR A 598 -48.17 -5.87 -25.93
CA TYR A 598 -49.37 -5.51 -25.18
C TYR A 598 -50.21 -6.71 -24.69
N GLY A 599 -49.94 -7.94 -25.14
CA GLY A 599 -50.69 -9.14 -24.79
C GLY A 599 -50.14 -9.93 -23.60
N THR A 600 -48.90 -9.62 -23.21
CA THR A 600 -48.16 -10.28 -22.13
C THR A 600 -47.95 -9.27 -21.00
N PHE A 601 -47.77 -9.72 -19.77
CA PHE A 601 -47.39 -8.81 -18.69
C PHE A 601 -45.88 -8.69 -18.71
N GLY A 602 -45.37 -7.51 -19.05
CA GLY A 602 -43.95 -7.17 -19.08
C GLY A 602 -43.47 -6.47 -17.81
N THR A 603 -42.19 -6.67 -17.51
CA THR A 603 -41.39 -5.96 -16.51
C THR A 603 -40.06 -5.60 -17.15
N VAL A 604 -39.76 -4.30 -17.16
CA VAL A 604 -38.46 -3.78 -17.57
C VAL A 604 -37.56 -3.65 -16.35
N THR A 605 -36.44 -4.37 -16.34
CA THR A 605 -35.38 -4.22 -15.33
C THR A 605 -34.25 -3.37 -15.93
N ARG A 606 -34.07 -2.17 -15.40
CA ARG A 606 -32.92 -1.31 -15.73
C ARG A 606 -31.91 -1.33 -14.60
N THR A 607 -30.69 -1.74 -14.91
CA THR A 607 -29.58 -1.78 -13.96
C THR A 607 -28.65 -0.60 -14.22
N ILE A 608 -28.47 0.28 -13.23
CA ILE A 608 -27.47 1.36 -13.28
C ILE A 608 -26.50 1.14 -12.13
N GLY A 609 -25.21 0.95 -12.43
CA GLY A 609 -24.22 0.77 -11.37
C GLY A 609 -24.51 -0.47 -10.50
N GLY A 610 -25.07 -1.54 -11.08
CA GLY A 610 -25.46 -2.75 -10.37
C GLY A 610 -26.78 -2.68 -9.59
N ILE A 611 -27.45 -1.52 -9.57
CA ILE A 611 -28.74 -1.36 -8.88
C ILE A 611 -29.87 -1.60 -9.90
N PRO A 612 -30.64 -2.69 -9.79
CA PRO A 612 -31.81 -2.91 -10.64
C PRO A 612 -32.97 -2.01 -10.21
N THR A 613 -33.67 -1.43 -11.19
CA THR A 613 -34.93 -0.72 -11.01
C THR A 613 -35.95 -1.30 -11.98
N GLU A 614 -37.11 -1.70 -11.46
CA GLU A 614 -38.14 -2.38 -12.24
C GLU A 614 -39.29 -1.44 -12.62
N TYR A 615 -39.82 -1.65 -13.83
CA TYR A 615 -40.98 -0.94 -14.35
C TYR A 615 -41.95 -1.95 -14.96
N ASP A 616 -43.05 -2.18 -14.27
CA ASP A 616 -44.10 -3.09 -14.72
C ASP A 616 -45.07 -2.41 -15.68
N ASP A 617 -45.58 -3.18 -16.64
CA ASP A 617 -46.71 -2.79 -17.44
C ASP A 617 -47.95 -2.57 -16.58
N VAL A 618 -48.63 -1.45 -16.83
CA VAL A 618 -49.70 -1.01 -15.93
C VAL A 618 -50.94 -0.54 -16.69
N CYS A 619 -52.08 -1.08 -16.27
CA CYS A 619 -53.37 -0.57 -16.72
C CYS A 619 -53.65 0.80 -16.08
N THR A 620 -53.61 1.85 -16.89
CA THR A 620 -53.93 3.22 -16.45
C THR A 620 -55.44 3.47 -16.44
N SER A 621 -56.22 2.63 -17.13
CA SER A 621 -57.68 2.53 -17.01
C SER A 621 -58.13 1.12 -17.43
N SER A 622 -59.44 0.84 -17.36
CA SER A 622 -60.02 -0.42 -17.83
C SER A 622 -59.81 -0.72 -19.32
N THR A 623 -59.34 0.25 -20.12
CA THR A 623 -59.11 0.10 -21.57
C THR A 623 -57.76 0.66 -22.05
N MET A 624 -56.91 1.15 -21.14
CA MET A 624 -55.61 1.73 -21.49
C MET A 624 -54.48 1.05 -20.73
N LEU A 625 -53.55 0.46 -21.46
CA LEU A 625 -52.30 -0.11 -20.99
C LEU A 625 -51.19 0.93 -21.17
N ARG A 626 -50.34 1.10 -20.16
CA ARG A 626 -49.05 1.76 -20.29
C ARG A 626 -48.00 0.66 -20.27
N GLU A 627 -47.40 0.46 -21.43
CA GLU A 627 -46.31 -0.48 -21.66
C GLU A 627 -44.97 0.17 -21.32
N TYR A 628 -44.11 -0.52 -20.58
CA TYR A 628 -42.71 -0.18 -20.41
C TYR A 628 -41.86 -1.11 -21.26
N TYR A 629 -40.85 -0.58 -21.98
CA TYR A 629 -39.99 -1.41 -22.80
C TYR A 629 -38.55 -0.88 -22.88
N CYS A 630 -37.60 -1.75 -23.21
CA CYS A 630 -36.21 -1.36 -23.41
C CYS A 630 -35.95 -0.80 -24.82
N SER A 631 -35.26 0.34 -24.90
CA SER A 631 -34.65 0.85 -26.13
C SER A 631 -33.16 1.09 -25.88
N GLY A 632 -32.33 0.11 -26.25
CA GLY A 632 -30.94 0.04 -25.81
C GLY A 632 -30.87 -0.11 -24.29
N THR A 633 -30.17 0.80 -23.60
CA THR A 633 -30.01 0.81 -22.13
C THR A 633 -31.01 1.72 -21.41
N SER A 634 -32.00 2.28 -22.12
CA SER A 634 -32.98 3.23 -21.59
C SER A 634 -34.36 2.59 -21.48
N VAL A 635 -35.06 2.87 -20.38
CA VAL A 635 -36.48 2.53 -20.23
C VAL A 635 -37.32 3.54 -20.98
N MET A 636 -38.17 3.03 -21.87
CA MET A 636 -39.18 3.80 -22.60
C MET A 636 -40.57 3.37 -22.14
N ASN A 637 -41.59 4.17 -22.44
CA ASN A 637 -42.98 3.75 -22.26
C ASN A 637 -43.88 4.26 -23.38
N ILE A 638 -44.94 3.52 -23.66
CA ILE A 638 -45.98 3.89 -24.63
C ILE A 638 -47.36 3.56 -24.04
N SER A 639 -48.37 4.37 -24.37
CA SER A 639 -49.75 4.10 -23.97
C SER A 639 -50.54 3.49 -25.12
N HIS A 640 -51.11 2.30 -24.90
CA HIS A 640 -51.88 1.53 -25.87
C HIS A 640 -53.33 1.36 -25.42
N SER A 641 -54.29 1.41 -26.36
CA SER A 641 -55.70 1.17 -26.07
C SER A 641 -56.08 -0.28 -26.34
N CYS A 642 -56.43 -1.04 -25.30
CA CYS A 642 -56.84 -2.45 -25.41
C CYS A 642 -58.24 -2.64 -26.05
N GLY A 643 -58.95 -1.56 -26.37
CA GLY A 643 -60.27 -1.61 -27.02
C GLY A 643 -61.27 -2.52 -26.29
N VAL A 644 -61.83 -3.49 -27.02
CA VAL A 644 -62.84 -4.43 -26.52
C VAL A 644 -62.27 -5.58 -25.67
N LEU A 645 -60.96 -5.81 -25.69
CA LEU A 645 -60.33 -6.86 -24.87
C LEU A 645 -60.30 -6.45 -23.39
N GLY A 646 -60.15 -5.15 -23.13
CA GLY A 646 -59.96 -4.60 -21.78
C GLY A 646 -58.51 -4.73 -21.30
N CYS A 647 -58.14 -3.91 -20.32
CA CYS A 647 -56.85 -3.99 -19.65
C CYS A 647 -57.03 -4.52 -18.24
N SER A 648 -56.33 -5.60 -17.89
CA SER A 648 -56.30 -6.14 -16.53
C SER A 648 -54.94 -6.76 -16.24
N SER A 649 -54.41 -6.51 -15.04
CA SER A 649 -53.11 -7.03 -14.58
C SER A 649 -51.96 -6.73 -15.55
N GLY A 650 -51.88 -5.47 -15.99
CA GLY A 650 -50.76 -4.98 -16.80
C GLY A 650 -50.66 -5.59 -18.20
N LYS A 651 -51.77 -6.07 -18.78
CA LYS A 651 -51.81 -6.54 -20.17
C LYS A 651 -53.20 -6.38 -20.80
N CYS A 652 -53.24 -6.32 -22.12
CA CYS A 652 -54.46 -6.42 -22.90
C CYS A 652 -54.85 -7.89 -23.09
N GLY A 653 -56.02 -8.29 -22.61
CA GLY A 653 -56.48 -9.66 -22.75
C GLY A 653 -57.97 -9.79 -22.46
N ILE A 654 -58.61 -10.81 -23.05
CA ILE A 654 -60.05 -11.06 -22.84
C ILE A 654 -60.28 -11.25 -21.34
N ILE A 655 -61.03 -10.34 -20.72
CA ILE A 655 -61.56 -10.54 -19.37
C ILE A 655 -62.58 -11.68 -19.42
N VAL A 656 -62.11 -12.93 -19.31
CA VAL A 656 -62.96 -14.09 -19.11
C VAL A 656 -63.37 -14.13 -17.64
N ILE A 657 -64.39 -13.32 -17.29
CA ILE A 657 -65.08 -13.51 -16.02
C ILE A 657 -65.91 -14.79 -16.17
N PRO A 658 -65.72 -15.82 -15.32
CA PRO A 658 -66.43 -17.08 -15.48
C PRO A 658 -67.94 -16.85 -15.46
N THR A 659 -68.62 -17.41 -16.45
CA THR A 659 -70.07 -17.46 -16.47
C THR A 659 -70.54 -18.50 -15.48
N SER A 660 -71.28 -18.09 -14.45
CA SER A 660 -71.83 -18.98 -13.43
C SER A 660 -73.35 -18.88 -13.40
N CYS A 661 -73.98 -20.00 -13.06
CA CYS A 661 -75.42 -20.13 -12.84
C CYS A 661 -75.59 -20.78 -11.47
N SER A 662 -76.36 -20.18 -10.58
CA SER A 662 -76.74 -20.76 -9.29
C SER A 662 -78.26 -20.76 -9.15
N ASP A 663 -78.79 -21.85 -8.61
CA ASP A 663 -80.20 -22.16 -8.53
C ASP A 663 -80.54 -22.40 -7.04
N SER A 664 -81.56 -21.70 -6.51
CA SER A 664 -81.81 -21.65 -5.07
C SER A 664 -82.55 -22.87 -4.50
N ASP A 665 -83.24 -23.63 -5.35
CA ASP A 665 -84.03 -24.79 -4.96
C ASP A 665 -83.54 -26.09 -5.61
N GLY A 666 -82.52 -26.00 -6.45
CA GLY A 666 -81.59 -27.10 -6.71
C GLY A 666 -81.94 -27.91 -7.95
N GLY A 667 -82.33 -27.23 -9.02
CA GLY A 667 -82.62 -27.83 -10.32
C GLY A 667 -84.10 -27.70 -10.69
N ASP A 668 -84.57 -28.57 -11.57
CA ASP A 668 -85.99 -28.68 -11.98
C ASP A 668 -86.83 -29.28 -10.81
N ALA A 669 -87.23 -28.45 -9.86
CA ALA A 669 -87.91 -28.72 -8.59
C ALA A 669 -89.27 -27.99 -8.40
N PRO A 670 -90.34 -28.34 -9.15
CA PRO A 670 -91.54 -27.48 -9.34
C PRO A 670 -92.44 -27.31 -8.11
N PHE A 671 -92.08 -27.92 -6.98
CA PHE A 671 -92.79 -27.85 -5.70
C PHE A 671 -92.09 -26.95 -4.67
N THR A 672 -90.92 -26.42 -5.02
CA THR A 672 -90.21 -25.37 -4.28
C THR A 672 -90.28 -24.10 -5.14
N ALA A 673 -90.22 -22.92 -4.51
CA ALA A 673 -90.15 -21.68 -5.28
C ALA A 673 -88.69 -21.25 -5.30
N GLY A 674 -88.15 -21.05 -6.48
CA GLY A 674 -86.75 -20.75 -6.72
C GLY A 674 -86.49 -19.47 -7.49
N THR A 675 -85.22 -19.06 -7.43
CA THR A 675 -84.62 -18.01 -8.24
C THR A 675 -83.30 -18.52 -8.79
N VAL A 676 -83.16 -18.48 -10.12
CA VAL A 676 -81.88 -18.69 -10.78
C VAL A 676 -81.13 -17.36 -10.91
N THR A 677 -79.90 -17.33 -10.42
CA THR A 677 -78.95 -16.23 -10.62
C THR A 677 -77.91 -16.63 -11.65
N ARG A 678 -77.88 -15.94 -12.79
CA ARG A 678 -76.82 -16.08 -13.80
C ARG A 678 -75.94 -14.85 -13.82
N THR A 679 -74.63 -15.05 -13.71
CA THR A 679 -73.62 -14.00 -13.82
C THR A 679 -72.96 -14.07 -15.19
N PHE A 680 -73.15 -13.03 -16.02
CA PHE A 680 -72.49 -12.90 -17.32
C PHE A 680 -71.66 -11.61 -17.33
N GLY A 681 -70.34 -11.73 -17.45
CA GLY A 681 -69.44 -10.57 -17.40
C GLY A 681 -69.50 -9.80 -16.08
N GLY A 682 -69.72 -10.49 -14.95
CA GLY A 682 -69.83 -9.89 -13.61
C GLY A 682 -71.18 -9.22 -13.30
N ILE A 683 -72.14 -9.23 -14.23
CA ILE A 683 -73.48 -8.67 -14.02
C ILE A 683 -74.46 -9.82 -13.69
N PRO A 684 -75.09 -9.81 -12.50
CA PRO A 684 -76.09 -10.81 -12.15
C PRO A 684 -77.44 -10.52 -12.83
N SER A 685 -78.07 -11.57 -13.34
CA SER A 685 -79.43 -11.60 -13.87
C SER A 685 -80.24 -12.64 -13.11
N TYR A 686 -81.48 -12.31 -12.76
CA TYR A 686 -82.36 -13.13 -11.91
C TYR A 686 -83.55 -13.63 -12.73
N PHE A 687 -83.87 -14.91 -12.55
CA PHE A 687 -85.01 -15.57 -13.17
C PHE A 687 -85.77 -16.29 -12.06
N ASP A 688 -86.91 -15.74 -11.69
CA ASP A 688 -87.78 -16.31 -10.65
C ASP A 688 -88.74 -17.30 -11.29
N ASP A 689 -89.03 -18.39 -10.59
CA ASP A 689 -90.16 -19.24 -10.91
C ASP A 689 -91.43 -18.42 -10.89
N ASN A 690 -92.40 -18.81 -11.71
CA ASN A 690 -93.67 -18.11 -11.71
C ASN A 690 -94.84 -18.99 -12.11
N CYS A 691 -95.97 -18.80 -11.44
CA CYS A 691 -97.23 -19.40 -11.89
C CYS A 691 -97.67 -18.76 -13.21
N LEU A 692 -97.66 -19.52 -14.32
CA LEU A 692 -98.22 -19.07 -15.60
C LEU A 692 -99.74 -19.12 -15.63
N SER A 693 -100.32 -20.02 -14.84
CA SER A 693 -101.77 -20.15 -14.66
C SER A 693 -102.07 -20.78 -13.31
N VAL A 694 -103.36 -20.89 -12.98
CA VAL A 694 -103.80 -21.57 -11.75
C VAL A 694 -103.35 -23.04 -11.69
N ASN A 695 -102.98 -23.68 -12.80
CA ASN A 695 -102.60 -25.09 -12.86
C ASN A 695 -101.21 -25.31 -13.50
N SER A 696 -100.37 -24.30 -13.64
CA SER A 696 -99.05 -24.45 -14.26
C SER A 696 -98.01 -23.50 -13.70
N VAL A 697 -96.82 -24.01 -13.42
CA VAL A 697 -95.64 -23.24 -13.03
C VAL A 697 -94.62 -23.25 -14.17
N LEU A 698 -94.03 -22.09 -14.45
CA LEU A 698 -92.79 -21.98 -15.22
C LEU A 698 -91.65 -21.98 -14.22
N GLU A 699 -90.80 -22.97 -14.35
CA GLU A 699 -89.67 -23.21 -13.49
C GLU A 699 -88.38 -22.86 -14.22
N TYR A 700 -87.52 -22.07 -13.61
CA TYR A 700 -86.18 -21.77 -14.09
C TYR A 700 -85.16 -22.58 -13.31
N TYR A 701 -84.21 -23.20 -14.01
CA TYR A 701 -83.17 -23.99 -13.36
C TYR A 701 -81.82 -23.90 -14.07
N CYS A 702 -80.74 -24.23 -13.35
CA CYS A 702 -79.40 -24.26 -13.91
C CYS A 702 -79.04 -25.64 -14.51
N SER A 703 -78.51 -25.65 -15.73
CA SER A 703 -77.82 -26.80 -16.32
C SER A 703 -76.40 -26.40 -16.71
N GLY A 704 -75.44 -26.70 -15.85
CA GLY A 704 -74.09 -26.15 -15.95
C GLY A 704 -74.11 -24.63 -15.76
N SER A 705 -73.56 -23.87 -16.71
CA SER A 705 -73.55 -22.39 -16.70
C SER A 705 -74.74 -21.75 -17.43
N SER A 706 -75.69 -22.55 -17.92
CA SER A 706 -76.85 -22.08 -18.70
C SER A 706 -78.14 -22.08 -17.87
N VAL A 707 -78.97 -21.05 -18.06
CA VAL A 707 -80.33 -20.99 -17.52
C VAL A 707 -81.28 -21.68 -18.49
N LEU A 708 -82.01 -22.67 -18.01
CA LEU A 708 -83.10 -23.33 -18.73
C LEU A 708 -84.42 -23.05 -18.04
N ASN A 709 -85.52 -23.38 -18.71
CA ASN A 709 -86.84 -23.38 -18.09
C ASN A 709 -87.69 -24.57 -18.55
N ALA A 710 -88.59 -25.00 -17.68
CA ALA A 710 -89.59 -26.02 -17.97
C ALA A 710 -90.96 -25.58 -17.46
N THR A 711 -92.03 -25.97 -18.16
CA THR A 711 -93.39 -25.74 -17.68
C THR A 711 -93.95 -27.03 -17.11
N HIS A 712 -94.37 -26.99 -15.84
CA HIS A 712 -94.98 -28.13 -15.15
C HIS A 712 -96.46 -27.92 -14.90
N THR A 713 -97.23 -29.01 -14.93
CA THR A 713 -98.67 -28.98 -14.61
C THR A 713 -98.89 -29.26 -13.13
N CYS A 714 -99.49 -28.32 -12.40
CA CYS A 714 -99.76 -28.44 -10.97
C CYS A 714 -101.15 -29.02 -10.72
N LEU A 715 -101.22 -30.27 -10.24
CA LEU A 715 -102.49 -30.99 -9.99
C LEU A 715 -103.36 -30.36 -8.89
N MET A 716 -102.74 -29.73 -7.89
CA MET A 716 -103.42 -29.05 -6.76
C MET A 716 -103.37 -27.53 -6.88
N GLY A 717 -103.14 -27.04 -8.11
CA GLY A 717 -102.96 -25.64 -8.44
C GLY A 717 -101.57 -25.09 -8.12
N CYS A 718 -101.30 -23.91 -8.67
CA CYS A 718 -100.06 -23.15 -8.48
C CYS A 718 -100.34 -21.92 -7.61
N SER A 719 -99.55 -21.72 -6.56
CA SER A 719 -99.60 -20.51 -5.75
C SER A 719 -98.25 -20.25 -5.08
N SER A 720 -97.88 -18.96 -4.96
CA SER A 720 -96.55 -18.55 -4.50
C SER A 720 -95.43 -19.19 -5.32
N ASP A 721 -95.61 -19.13 -6.64
CA ASP A 721 -94.63 -19.49 -7.66
C ASP A 721 -94.08 -20.92 -7.59
N ARG A 722 -94.90 -21.83 -7.06
CA ARG A 722 -94.64 -23.28 -7.02
C ARG A 722 -95.94 -24.09 -7.09
N CYS A 723 -95.84 -25.37 -7.43
CA CYS A 723 -96.97 -26.29 -7.35
C CYS A 723 -97.33 -26.61 -5.88
N ASN A 724 -98.62 -26.62 -5.58
CA ASN A 724 -99.10 -27.02 -4.26
C ASN A 724 -98.91 -28.53 -4.05
N PRO A 725 -98.39 -28.98 -2.89
CA PRO A 725 -98.18 -30.39 -2.61
C PRO A 725 -99.52 -31.14 -2.50
N ILE A 726 -99.53 -32.39 -2.93
CA ILE A 726 -100.67 -33.28 -2.74
C ILE A 726 -100.73 -33.65 -1.25
N ILE A 727 -101.74 -33.15 -0.54
CA ILE A 727 -102.03 -33.59 0.83
C ILE A 727 -102.61 -35.00 0.73
N ILE A 728 -101.76 -36.01 0.85
CA ILE A 728 -102.20 -37.38 1.10
C ILE A 728 -102.51 -37.46 2.60
N PRO A 729 -103.78 -37.65 3.02
CA PRO A 729 -104.07 -37.87 4.44
C PRO A 729 -103.33 -39.14 4.90
N PRO A 730 -102.74 -39.17 6.10
CA PRO A 730 -102.07 -40.35 6.61
C PRO A 730 -103.06 -41.51 6.67
N GLY A 731 -102.78 -42.57 5.89
CA GLY A 731 -103.49 -43.83 6.02
C GLY A 731 -103.30 -44.42 7.42
N PRO A 732 -104.28 -45.17 7.95
CA PRO A 732 -104.15 -45.75 9.28
C PRO A 732 -103.04 -46.79 9.29
N PHE A 733 -102.10 -46.66 10.23
CA PHE A 733 -101.18 -47.74 10.64
C PHE A 733 -101.99 -49.04 10.81
N PRO A 734 -101.56 -50.16 10.22
CA PRO A 734 -100.42 -50.91 10.73
C PRO A 734 -99.32 -51.24 9.72
#